data_AF-A0A9Q1QWN3-F1
#
_entry.id   AF-A0A9Q1QWN3-F1
#
_cell.length_a   1.000
_cell.length_b   1.000
_cell.length_c   1.000
_cell.angle_alpha   90.00
_cell.angle_beta   90.00
_cell.angle_gamma   90.00
#
_symmetry.space_group_name_H-M   'P 1'
#
loop_
_entity.id
_entity.type
_entity.pdbx_description
1 polymer ?
#
loop_
_entity_poly.entity_id
_entity_poly.type
_entity_poly.pdbx_seq_one_letter_code
_entity_poly.pdbx_strand_id
1 'polypeptide(L)'
;MAEESSVCPSNTPTPTPTTTNPINNVPLQVHSPPTKLPSRPRKTRKLSNTDTSLPKTSLSISRIVPHSLSHKCELESSINYLKSSDPLLSPLIQTYPLPILELFQPPFLALTKSILFQQLAYKAGSSIYTRFISLCGGELNVGPDMVLGLTPQQLRQIGVSARKASYIHDLARKYQNGILSDKSIVDMDDKSLFTMLTMVNGIGSWSVHMFMIFSLHRPDVLPIHDLGIRKGVQMLYGLEDLPRPSQMDQLCEKWKPYRSVASWYIWRYVEAKGANSKANNVVGGSDVSLQQQMLSMQQQQQQQQQQQQHQPNQEFLDPVNGILNVGACAWDSFKSKPAFIWAEDGPIQSSSLTYEELNSSAQCISSELLLSLRKNDTVLVLCSPGLEFVEMIFGCQRAGLLAVPISPPHPSFSNENYHHLLRVVSQTRPKVAIAQRDYIKHVENYVARSSNKKLSEALQKVRWISTEDLKGKKMKMQILIVVLSSAAHNVRVARKAYDFHPNTVVVSWLPQYHDCGLMFLLLTIVSGATCVLTSLNTFVNRPKIWLELISEFKATCTPVPSFALPLVLKHGHVGATVTGTVNPISMLSLKNLIIVNEPIYSNCVEEFVEVFKLFGLNPLAISPSYGLAENGTFVSTSWRSSKCDNFRTFPTYKKLSPSARLDEDVDIEILVVNEETNETGRWDSRRNMDFIS
;
A
#
# COMPACT_ATOMS: atom_id res chain seq x y z
N MET A 1 2.87 -10.53 -66.69
CA MET A 1 2.82 -9.91 -68.02
C MET A 1 2.47 -8.46 -67.77
N ALA A 2 3.50 -7.62 -67.64
CA ALA A 2 4.20 -6.95 -68.75
C ALA A 2 3.40 -5.69 -69.13
N GLU A 3 3.95 -4.48 -69.25
CA GLU A 3 5.32 -4.04 -69.52
C GLU A 3 5.31 -2.50 -69.37
N GLU A 4 6.27 -1.88 -68.67
CA GLU A 4 7.43 -1.12 -69.22
C GLU A 4 7.16 0.39 -69.47
N SER A 5 8.08 1.35 -69.30
CA SER A 5 9.53 1.30 -69.09
C SER A 5 10.14 2.68 -68.73
N SER A 6 11.19 2.64 -67.89
CA SER A 6 12.50 3.35 -67.98
C SER A 6 12.59 4.90 -67.78
N VAL A 7 13.69 5.52 -67.27
CA VAL A 7 15.12 5.18 -67.15
C VAL A 7 15.78 5.99 -65.98
N CYS A 8 16.78 5.42 -65.30
CA CYS A 8 17.83 6.04 -64.43
C CYS A 8 19.06 6.50 -65.31
N PRO A 9 20.36 6.62 -64.92
CA PRO A 9 21.07 6.45 -63.62
C PRO A 9 22.29 7.37 -63.34
N SER A 10 22.96 7.19 -62.19
CA SER A 10 24.44 7.10 -61.99
C SER A 10 24.79 7.26 -60.49
N ASN A 11 25.28 6.24 -59.78
CA ASN A 11 26.62 5.61 -59.73
C ASN A 11 27.53 6.16 -58.60
N THR A 12 27.80 5.29 -57.62
CA THR A 12 28.86 5.27 -56.60
C THR A 12 30.27 5.23 -57.21
N PRO A 13 31.37 5.53 -56.48
CA PRO A 13 32.06 4.49 -55.69
C PRO A 13 32.84 4.94 -54.43
N THR A 14 33.07 3.98 -53.53
CA THR A 14 34.13 3.93 -52.49
C THR A 14 35.55 4.02 -53.10
N PRO A 15 36.57 4.45 -52.34
CA PRO A 15 37.60 3.47 -51.94
C PRO A 15 38.37 3.74 -50.62
N THR A 16 38.87 2.66 -50.02
CA THR A 16 40.16 2.51 -49.29
C THR A 16 41.00 1.52 -50.12
N PRO A 17 42.36 1.52 -50.17
CA PRO A 17 43.22 1.29 -48.99
C PRO A 17 44.70 1.82 -49.00
N THR A 18 45.37 1.64 -47.85
CA THR A 18 46.79 1.24 -47.61
C THR A 18 48.02 2.16 -47.81
N THR A 19 48.76 2.28 -46.69
CA THR A 19 50.23 2.15 -46.44
C THR A 19 51.21 3.28 -46.80
N THR A 20 51.90 3.86 -45.80
CA THR A 20 53.25 3.46 -45.31
C THR A 20 53.87 4.46 -44.30
N ASN A 21 54.51 3.88 -43.28
CA ASN A 21 55.38 4.40 -42.18
C ASN A 21 56.61 5.21 -42.68
N PRO A 22 57.43 5.95 -41.84
CA PRO A 22 58.01 5.43 -40.58
C PRO A 22 58.46 6.39 -39.42
N ILE A 23 58.43 5.83 -38.19
CA ILE A 23 59.49 5.69 -37.17
C ILE A 23 60.22 6.94 -36.58
N ASN A 24 59.99 7.20 -35.27
CA ASN A 24 60.91 7.04 -34.11
C ASN A 24 60.49 7.99 -32.95
N ASN A 25 59.97 7.47 -31.84
CA ASN A 25 60.69 7.09 -30.61
C ASN A 25 61.17 8.27 -29.74
N VAL A 26 60.51 8.49 -28.59
CA VAL A 26 60.99 8.21 -27.20
C VAL A 26 60.17 9.06 -26.19
N PRO A 27 59.77 8.52 -25.01
CA PRO A 27 58.76 9.09 -24.13
C PRO A 27 59.34 9.81 -22.89
N LEU A 28 58.54 10.68 -22.25
CA LEU A 28 58.87 11.30 -20.96
C LEU A 28 57.88 10.87 -19.86
N GLN A 29 58.48 10.25 -18.84
CA GLN A 29 57.92 9.79 -17.56
C GLN A 29 57.79 10.94 -16.56
N VAL A 30 56.88 10.79 -15.59
CA VAL A 30 57.03 11.38 -14.25
C VAL A 30 56.66 10.34 -13.17
N HIS A 31 57.73 9.84 -12.53
CA HIS A 31 57.93 9.36 -11.15
C HIS A 31 57.10 8.22 -10.51
N SER A 32 57.79 7.08 -10.34
CA SER A 32 57.87 6.28 -9.09
C SER A 32 59.23 5.58 -9.02
N PRO A 33 59.93 5.58 -7.87
CA PRO A 33 60.70 4.39 -7.45
C PRO A 33 60.85 4.23 -5.90
N PRO A 34 61.49 3.17 -5.35
CA PRO A 34 61.47 1.75 -5.77
C PRO A 34 61.30 0.72 -4.62
N THR A 35 60.98 -0.48 -5.09
CA THR A 35 61.00 -1.87 -4.59
C THR A 35 62.07 -2.29 -3.55
N LYS A 36 61.74 -3.29 -2.70
CA LYS A 36 62.58 -4.48 -2.43
C LYS A 36 61.84 -5.65 -1.72
N LEU A 37 62.08 -6.84 -2.29
CA LEU A 37 61.72 -8.25 -1.98
C LEU A 37 62.22 -8.78 -0.60
N PRO A 38 62.22 -10.10 -0.28
CA PRO A 38 61.22 -11.19 -0.40
C PRO A 38 61.07 -12.03 0.91
N SER A 39 60.32 -13.13 0.81
CA SER A 39 59.97 -14.12 1.81
C SER A 39 61.04 -15.18 2.18
N ARG A 40 60.90 -15.69 3.44
CA ARG A 40 61.15 -17.06 3.98
C ARG A 40 62.55 -17.39 4.60
N PRO A 41 62.72 -18.50 5.38
CA PRO A 41 62.46 -18.69 6.83
C PRO A 41 63.68 -19.21 7.66
N ARG A 42 63.65 -19.21 9.02
CA ARG A 42 63.97 -20.36 9.90
C ARG A 42 64.05 -20.06 11.43
N LYS A 43 63.40 -20.96 12.19
CA LYS A 43 63.79 -21.65 13.45
C LYS A 43 64.25 -20.86 14.69
N THR A 44 63.52 -21.09 15.78
CA THR A 44 64.08 -21.28 17.13
C THR A 44 63.44 -22.52 17.81
N ARG A 45 64.11 -23.03 18.84
CA ARG A 45 64.29 -24.44 19.23
C ARG A 45 63.44 -24.86 20.44
N LYS A 46 63.07 -26.15 20.49
CA LYS A 46 62.40 -26.91 21.57
C LYS A 46 63.07 -26.79 22.95
N LEU A 47 62.26 -26.75 24.01
CA LEU A 47 62.48 -27.50 25.26
C LEU A 47 61.20 -28.25 25.66
N SER A 48 61.42 -29.44 26.22
CA SER A 48 60.51 -30.52 26.58
C SER A 48 59.64 -30.23 27.80
N ASN A 49 58.42 -30.77 27.82
CA ASN A 49 57.89 -31.46 29.00
C ASN A 49 56.84 -32.50 28.60
N THR A 50 56.83 -33.55 29.41
CA THR A 50 56.33 -34.91 29.24
C THR A 50 54.81 -35.07 29.33
N ASP A 51 54.36 -36.20 28.78
CA ASP A 51 53.01 -36.78 28.84
C ASP A 51 52.29 -36.65 30.18
N THR A 52 50.99 -36.30 30.14
CA THR A 52 49.95 -37.16 30.72
C THR A 52 48.57 -36.86 30.12
N SER A 53 47.91 -37.95 29.76
CA SER A 53 46.63 -38.15 29.06
C SER A 53 45.39 -37.60 29.76
N LEU A 54 44.44 -37.06 28.96
CA LEU A 54 42.99 -37.27 29.12
C LEU A 54 42.33 -37.15 27.73
N PRO A 55 41.56 -38.15 27.25
CA PRO A 55 40.99 -38.11 25.90
C PRO A 55 39.78 -37.18 25.86
N LYS A 56 39.86 -36.10 25.08
CA LYS A 56 38.67 -35.39 24.57
C LYS A 56 38.29 -36.00 23.24
N THR A 57 37.32 -36.91 23.27
CA THR A 57 36.60 -37.40 22.11
C THR A 57 35.97 -36.22 21.36
N SER A 58 36.59 -35.79 20.27
CA SER A 58 35.93 -34.92 19.30
C SER A 58 34.94 -35.78 18.51
N LEU A 59 33.68 -35.81 18.94
CA LEU A 59 32.59 -36.38 18.16
C LEU A 59 32.47 -35.59 16.85
N SER A 60 32.80 -36.22 15.73
CA SER A 60 32.51 -35.73 14.40
C SER A 60 31.00 -35.72 14.21
N ILE A 61 30.38 -34.54 14.25
CA ILE A 61 28.96 -34.37 13.94
C ILE A 61 28.79 -34.60 12.43
N SER A 62 28.25 -35.75 12.05
CA SER A 62 27.84 -36.05 10.68
C SER A 62 26.87 -34.97 10.18
N ARG A 63 27.16 -34.31 9.05
CA ARG A 63 26.22 -33.36 8.42
C ARG A 63 24.96 -34.12 7.98
N ILE A 64 23.87 -33.94 8.71
CA ILE A 64 22.55 -34.44 8.33
C ILE A 64 22.12 -33.68 7.07
N VAL A 65 21.94 -34.38 5.95
CA VAL A 65 21.32 -33.83 4.74
C VAL A 65 19.87 -34.33 4.75
N PRO A 66 18.89 -33.45 5.05
CA PRO A 66 17.51 -33.91 5.20
C PRO A 66 16.89 -34.23 3.83
N HIS A 67 15.98 -35.20 3.81
CA HIS A 67 15.12 -35.48 2.66
C HIS A 67 13.81 -34.67 2.72
N SER A 68 12.97 -34.74 1.69
CA SER A 68 11.65 -34.13 1.73
C SER A 68 10.86 -34.66 2.93
N LEU A 69 10.10 -33.79 3.61
CA LEU A 69 9.31 -34.20 4.78
C LEU A 69 8.25 -35.27 4.44
N SER A 70 7.88 -35.41 3.16
CA SER A 70 6.99 -36.48 2.68
C SER A 70 7.53 -37.90 2.93
N HIS A 71 8.83 -38.06 3.18
CA HIS A 71 9.38 -39.35 3.58
C HIS A 71 8.98 -39.67 5.02
N LYS A 72 8.30 -40.80 5.21
CA LYS A 72 7.69 -41.21 6.49
C LYS A 72 8.65 -41.15 7.70
N CYS A 73 9.92 -41.51 7.51
CA CYS A 73 10.94 -41.50 8.56
C CYS A 73 11.56 -40.11 8.82
N GLU A 74 11.45 -39.19 7.85
CA GLU A 74 12.09 -37.87 7.94
C GLU A 74 11.36 -36.98 8.95
N LEU A 75 10.02 -37.05 8.98
CA LEU A 75 9.23 -36.29 9.95
C LEU A 75 9.52 -36.74 11.40
N GLU A 76 9.59 -38.04 11.66
CA GLU A 76 9.96 -38.56 12.98
C GLU A 76 11.40 -38.19 13.37
N SER A 77 12.34 -38.26 12.41
CA SER A 77 13.73 -37.87 12.61
C SER A 77 13.86 -36.38 12.93
N SER A 78 13.10 -35.53 12.22
CA SER A 78 13.06 -34.09 12.46
C SER A 78 12.60 -33.74 13.87
N ILE A 79 11.61 -34.49 14.38
CA ILE A 79 11.05 -34.29 15.72
C ILE A 79 12.05 -34.68 16.80
N ASN A 80 12.70 -35.83 16.64
CA ASN A 80 13.73 -36.29 17.57
C ASN A 80 14.91 -35.33 17.58
N TYR A 81 15.32 -34.85 16.41
CA TYR A 81 16.37 -33.84 16.28
C TYR A 81 15.99 -32.55 17.01
N LEU A 82 14.82 -31.95 16.71
CA LEU A 82 14.38 -30.68 17.30
C LEU A 82 14.21 -30.75 18.82
N LYS A 83 13.72 -31.87 19.36
CA LYS A 83 13.65 -32.09 20.82
C LYS A 83 15.02 -32.02 21.49
N SER A 84 16.07 -32.47 20.80
CA SER A 84 17.44 -32.49 21.32
C SER A 84 18.20 -31.19 21.05
N SER A 85 17.96 -30.54 19.91
CA SER A 85 18.72 -29.37 19.47
C SER A 85 18.26 -28.07 20.11
N ASP A 86 16.96 -27.96 20.42
CA ASP A 86 16.38 -26.82 21.14
C ASP A 86 15.41 -27.31 22.22
N PRO A 87 15.88 -27.40 23.48
CA PRO A 87 15.05 -27.85 24.61
C PRO A 87 13.76 -27.02 24.80
N LEU A 88 13.70 -25.78 24.32
CA LEU A 88 12.51 -24.93 24.41
C LEU A 88 11.39 -25.39 23.45
N LEU A 89 11.74 -26.05 22.34
CA LEU A 89 10.74 -26.65 21.42
C LEU A 89 10.15 -27.95 21.96
N SER A 90 10.86 -28.68 22.83
CA SER A 90 10.42 -29.99 23.32
C SER A 90 9.03 -29.97 23.98
N PRO A 91 8.69 -29.02 24.88
CA PRO A 91 7.33 -28.90 25.43
C PRO A 91 6.26 -28.67 24.36
N LEU A 92 6.55 -27.89 23.32
CA LEU A 92 5.61 -27.61 22.23
C LEU A 92 5.36 -28.88 21.41
N ILE A 93 6.42 -29.63 21.10
CA ILE A 93 6.34 -30.88 20.36
C ILE A 93 5.57 -31.96 21.14
N GLN A 94 5.67 -31.97 22.47
CA GLN A 94 4.89 -32.88 23.31
C GLN A 94 3.41 -32.48 23.43
N THR A 95 3.12 -31.18 23.33
CA THR A 95 1.76 -30.63 23.51
C THR A 95 0.92 -30.71 22.24
N TYR A 96 1.52 -30.48 21.07
CA TYR A 96 0.81 -30.40 19.79
C TYR A 96 0.98 -31.67 18.95
N PRO A 97 -0.02 -32.02 18.11
CA PRO A 97 0.04 -33.22 17.28
C PRO A 97 1.14 -33.13 16.21
N LEU A 98 1.38 -34.24 15.52
CA LEU A 98 2.28 -34.29 14.36
C LEU A 98 1.74 -33.46 13.18
N PRO A 99 2.60 -32.80 12.39
CA PRO A 99 2.19 -32.17 11.13
C PRO A 99 1.60 -33.20 10.16
N ILE A 100 0.44 -32.90 9.55
CA ILE A 100 -0.22 -33.76 8.56
C ILE A 100 0.17 -33.32 7.15
N LEU A 101 1.13 -33.99 6.52
CA LEU A 101 1.55 -33.65 5.15
C LEU A 101 0.49 -34.10 4.14
N GLU A 102 0.06 -33.19 3.27
CA GLU A 102 -0.91 -33.48 2.22
C GLU A 102 -0.27 -34.17 1.01
N LEU A 103 -1.12 -34.70 0.13
CA LEU A 103 -0.70 -35.22 -1.17
C LEU A 103 -0.09 -34.11 -2.03
N PHE A 104 1.02 -34.44 -2.68
CA PHE A 104 1.73 -33.53 -3.57
C PHE A 104 0.81 -33.08 -4.72
N GLN A 105 0.66 -31.76 -4.89
CA GLN A 105 -0.02 -31.16 -6.05
C GLN A 105 1.02 -30.64 -7.06
N PRO A 106 0.71 -30.66 -8.37
CA PRO A 106 1.56 -30.03 -9.37
C PRO A 106 1.86 -28.56 -9.00
N PRO A 107 3.12 -28.11 -9.03
CA PRO A 107 3.52 -26.75 -8.69
C PRO A 107 2.67 -25.66 -9.34
N PHE A 108 2.34 -25.79 -10.62
CA PHE A 108 1.52 -24.81 -11.34
C PHE A 108 0.15 -24.63 -10.70
N LEU A 109 -0.53 -25.73 -10.38
CA LEU A 109 -1.85 -25.74 -9.74
C LEU A 109 -1.77 -25.14 -8.33
N ALA A 110 -0.76 -25.53 -7.54
CA ALA A 110 -0.57 -25.06 -6.18
C ALA A 110 -0.26 -23.55 -6.12
N LEU A 111 0.58 -23.03 -7.02
CA LEU A 111 0.87 -21.60 -7.13
C LEU A 111 -0.35 -20.81 -7.62
N THR A 112 -1.09 -21.32 -8.61
CA THR A 112 -2.34 -20.71 -9.08
C THR A 112 -3.38 -20.62 -7.96
N LYS A 113 -3.55 -21.71 -7.20
CA LYS A 113 -4.42 -21.74 -6.01
C LYS A 113 -3.96 -20.72 -4.97
N SER A 114 -2.66 -20.64 -4.69
CA SER A 114 -2.10 -19.64 -3.78
C SER A 114 -2.45 -18.21 -4.20
N ILE A 115 -2.33 -17.86 -5.48
CA ILE A 115 -2.69 -16.53 -6.02
C ILE A 115 -4.20 -16.26 -5.87
N LEU A 116 -5.05 -17.24 -6.19
CA LEU A 116 -6.50 -17.10 -6.11
C LEU A 116 -6.98 -16.78 -4.69
N PHE A 117 -6.35 -17.35 -3.67
CA PHE A 117 -6.71 -17.14 -2.27
C PHE A 117 -6.13 -15.87 -1.62
N GLN A 118 -5.22 -15.14 -2.28
CA GLN A 118 -4.62 -13.92 -1.73
C GLN A 118 -5.69 -12.87 -1.34
N GLN A 119 -5.55 -12.20 -0.21
CA GLN A 119 -6.40 -11.10 0.24
C GLN A 119 -7.90 -11.46 0.32
N LEU A 120 -8.21 -12.72 0.67
CA LEU A 120 -9.57 -13.22 0.81
C LEU A 120 -9.76 -14.01 2.10
N ALA A 121 -11.01 -14.01 2.59
CA ALA A 121 -11.43 -14.98 3.58
C ALA A 121 -11.45 -16.39 2.97
N TYR A 122 -11.09 -17.41 3.76
CA TYR A 122 -11.02 -18.80 3.29
C TYR A 122 -12.25 -19.22 2.47
N LYS A 123 -13.47 -18.99 2.98
CA LYS A 123 -14.73 -19.33 2.28
C LYS A 123 -14.86 -18.64 0.92
N ALA A 124 -14.44 -17.39 0.80
CA ALA A 124 -14.49 -16.64 -0.46
C ALA A 124 -13.45 -17.18 -1.45
N GLY A 125 -12.24 -17.48 -0.98
CA GLY A 125 -11.20 -18.15 -1.77
C GLY A 125 -11.66 -19.50 -2.30
N SER A 126 -12.25 -20.35 -1.45
CA SER A 126 -12.81 -21.65 -1.85
C SER A 126 -13.86 -21.51 -2.94
N SER A 127 -14.82 -20.59 -2.79
CA SER A 127 -15.86 -20.38 -3.80
C SER A 127 -15.32 -19.86 -5.14
N ILE A 128 -14.25 -19.07 -5.13
CA ILE A 128 -13.57 -18.65 -6.37
C ILE A 128 -12.80 -19.81 -6.99
N TYR A 129 -12.07 -20.57 -6.18
CA TYR A 129 -11.31 -21.73 -6.64
C TYR A 129 -12.20 -22.81 -7.26
N THR A 130 -13.32 -23.17 -6.62
CA THR A 130 -14.28 -24.14 -7.19
C THR A 130 -14.81 -23.69 -8.55
N ARG A 131 -15.14 -22.40 -8.70
CA ARG A 131 -15.58 -21.85 -10.00
C ARG A 131 -14.46 -21.81 -11.03
N PHE A 132 -13.23 -21.53 -10.62
CA PHE A 132 -12.04 -21.57 -11.48
C PHE A 132 -11.77 -22.99 -11.99
N ILE A 133 -11.79 -23.99 -11.11
CA ILE A 133 -11.65 -25.41 -11.50
C ILE A 133 -12.76 -25.83 -12.47
N SER A 134 -14.00 -25.43 -12.20
CA SER A 134 -15.12 -25.69 -13.11
C SER A 134 -14.93 -25.03 -14.48
N LEU A 135 -14.36 -23.82 -14.52
CA LEU A 135 -14.07 -23.09 -15.76
C LEU A 135 -12.95 -23.75 -16.57
N CYS A 136 -11.97 -24.37 -15.91
CA CYS A 136 -10.90 -25.14 -16.54
C CYS A 136 -11.31 -26.59 -16.87
N GLY A 137 -12.51 -27.04 -16.50
CA GLY A 137 -12.97 -28.41 -16.76
C GLY A 137 -12.40 -29.47 -15.81
N GLY A 138 -11.97 -29.09 -14.59
CA GLY A 138 -11.43 -30.01 -13.57
C GLY A 138 -9.98 -29.70 -13.19
N GLU A 139 -9.53 -30.21 -12.02
CA GLU A 139 -8.19 -29.88 -11.48
C GLU A 139 -7.05 -30.37 -12.37
N LEU A 140 -7.22 -31.53 -13.00
CA LEU A 140 -6.21 -32.11 -13.91
C LEU A 140 -6.03 -31.30 -15.20
N ASN A 141 -7.01 -30.48 -15.57
CA ASN A 141 -6.99 -29.66 -16.78
C ASN A 141 -6.43 -28.25 -16.54
N VAL A 142 -6.08 -27.92 -15.28
CA VAL A 142 -5.45 -26.65 -14.95
C VAL A 142 -3.98 -26.70 -15.36
N GLY A 143 -3.71 -26.33 -16.61
CA GLY A 143 -2.38 -26.16 -17.18
C GLY A 143 -2.12 -24.73 -17.68
N PRO A 144 -0.86 -24.40 -18.03
CA PRO A 144 -0.49 -23.08 -18.55
C PRO A 144 -1.32 -22.67 -19.77
N ASP A 145 -1.48 -23.56 -20.75
CA ASP A 145 -2.21 -23.26 -21.99
C ASP A 145 -3.71 -23.03 -21.74
N MET A 146 -4.31 -23.84 -20.85
CA MET A 146 -5.71 -23.66 -20.44
C MET A 146 -5.90 -22.29 -19.78
N VAL A 147 -4.99 -21.90 -18.90
CA VAL A 147 -5.03 -20.59 -18.22
C VAL A 147 -4.85 -19.44 -19.21
N LEU A 148 -3.91 -19.54 -20.15
CA LEU A 148 -3.67 -18.51 -21.17
C LEU A 148 -4.85 -18.38 -22.15
N GLY A 149 -5.63 -19.44 -22.35
CA GLY A 149 -6.86 -19.42 -23.13
C GLY A 149 -8.04 -18.73 -22.44
N LEU A 150 -7.96 -18.46 -21.13
CA LEU A 150 -9.01 -17.75 -20.39
C LEU A 150 -8.88 -16.24 -20.56
N THR A 151 -9.98 -15.59 -20.92
CA THR A 151 -10.03 -14.13 -21.00
C THR A 151 -10.11 -13.50 -19.59
N PRO A 152 -9.57 -12.27 -19.40
CA PRO A 152 -9.76 -11.53 -18.15
C PRO A 152 -11.24 -11.37 -17.76
N GLN A 153 -12.15 -11.31 -18.73
CA GLN A 153 -13.59 -11.22 -18.50
C GLN A 153 -14.16 -12.51 -17.90
N GLN A 154 -13.77 -13.68 -18.41
CA GLN A 154 -14.18 -14.99 -17.85
C GLN A 154 -13.68 -15.14 -16.41
N LEU A 155 -12.42 -14.76 -16.15
CA LEU A 155 -11.86 -14.76 -14.80
C LEU A 155 -12.60 -13.79 -13.86
N ARG A 156 -12.98 -12.60 -14.36
CA ARG A 156 -13.78 -11.64 -13.59
C ARG A 156 -15.17 -12.17 -13.24
N GLN A 157 -15.83 -12.89 -14.15
CA GLN A 157 -17.15 -13.48 -13.91
C GLN A 157 -17.14 -14.49 -12.76
N ILE A 158 -16.05 -15.23 -12.60
CA ILE A 158 -15.87 -16.16 -11.47
C ILE A 158 -15.29 -15.48 -10.21
N GLY A 159 -15.23 -14.14 -10.17
CA GLY A 159 -14.83 -13.36 -9.00
C GLY A 159 -13.32 -13.19 -8.81
N VAL A 160 -12.49 -13.49 -9.82
CA VAL A 160 -11.07 -13.18 -9.80
C VAL A 160 -10.88 -11.69 -10.13
N SER A 161 -10.10 -10.97 -9.33
CA SER A 161 -9.81 -9.55 -9.60
C SER A 161 -8.89 -9.41 -10.82
N ALA A 162 -8.93 -8.26 -11.49
CA ALA A 162 -8.08 -7.99 -12.65
C ALA A 162 -6.58 -8.19 -12.33
N ARG A 163 -6.15 -7.79 -11.12
CA ARG A 163 -4.78 -7.97 -10.63
C ARG A 163 -4.42 -9.45 -10.42
N LYS A 164 -5.31 -10.27 -9.86
CA LYS A 164 -5.04 -11.71 -9.72
C LYS A 164 -5.05 -12.43 -11.06
N ALA A 165 -5.93 -12.01 -11.98
CA ALA A 165 -5.96 -12.53 -13.33
C ALA A 165 -4.62 -12.27 -14.05
N SER A 166 -4.05 -11.06 -13.92
CA SER A 166 -2.74 -10.76 -14.50
C SER A 166 -1.61 -11.58 -13.87
N TYR A 167 -1.66 -11.85 -12.56
CA TYR A 167 -0.68 -12.69 -11.86
C TYR A 167 -0.72 -14.15 -12.32
N ILE A 168 -1.92 -14.72 -12.46
CA ILE A 168 -2.11 -16.09 -12.94
C ILE A 168 -1.67 -16.22 -14.41
N HIS A 169 -1.95 -15.21 -15.25
CA HIS A 169 -1.47 -15.18 -16.63
C HIS A 169 0.05 -15.01 -16.73
N ASP A 170 0.66 -14.21 -15.85
CA ASP A 170 2.12 -14.06 -15.80
C ASP A 170 2.80 -15.37 -15.40
N LEU A 171 2.26 -16.08 -14.40
CA LEU A 171 2.72 -17.43 -14.04
C LEU A 171 2.62 -18.39 -15.24
N ALA A 172 1.47 -18.40 -15.92
CA ALA A 172 1.27 -19.26 -17.09
C ALA A 172 2.21 -18.92 -18.26
N ARG A 173 2.49 -17.63 -18.50
CA ARG A 173 3.43 -17.20 -19.54
C ARG A 173 4.87 -17.60 -19.22
N LYS A 174 5.29 -17.52 -17.96
CA LYS A 174 6.61 -18.01 -17.53
C LYS A 174 6.75 -19.52 -17.71
N TYR A 175 5.66 -20.26 -17.54
CA TYR A 175 5.62 -21.69 -17.88
C TYR A 175 5.69 -21.93 -19.39
N GLN A 176 4.89 -21.21 -20.18
CA GLN A 176 4.86 -21.34 -21.64
C GLN A 176 6.23 -20.99 -22.28
N ASN A 177 6.93 -19.98 -21.75
CA ASN A 177 8.24 -19.56 -22.22
C ASN A 177 9.39 -20.43 -21.70
N GLY A 178 9.11 -21.51 -20.94
CA GLY A 178 10.11 -22.45 -20.42
C GLY A 178 10.96 -21.90 -19.26
N ILE A 179 10.63 -20.73 -18.71
CA ILE A 179 11.30 -20.13 -17.54
C ILE A 179 10.99 -20.98 -16.29
N LEU A 180 9.77 -21.49 -16.20
CA LEU A 180 9.32 -22.37 -15.13
C LEU A 180 8.70 -23.64 -15.72
N SER A 181 8.84 -24.74 -14.99
CA SER A 181 8.10 -25.98 -15.23
C SER A 181 7.94 -26.71 -13.90
N ASP A 182 6.92 -27.56 -13.79
CA ASP A 182 6.69 -28.33 -12.56
C ASP A 182 7.92 -29.17 -12.19
N LYS A 183 8.56 -29.80 -13.18
CA LYS A 183 9.81 -30.53 -12.98
C LYS A 183 10.92 -29.62 -12.45
N SER A 184 11.19 -28.51 -13.13
CA SER A 184 12.24 -27.58 -12.69
C SER A 184 12.01 -27.05 -11.29
N ILE A 185 10.76 -26.78 -10.89
CA ILE A 185 10.45 -26.25 -9.55
C ILE A 185 10.74 -27.29 -8.46
N VAL A 186 10.42 -28.56 -8.70
CA VAL A 186 10.67 -29.64 -7.73
C VAL A 186 12.17 -29.90 -7.56
N ASP A 187 12.91 -29.84 -8.66
CA ASP A 187 14.33 -30.19 -8.70
C ASP A 187 15.25 -29.01 -8.27
N MET A 188 14.75 -27.78 -8.30
CA MET A 188 15.52 -26.57 -8.04
C MET A 188 15.89 -26.40 -6.56
N ASP A 189 17.11 -25.94 -6.30
CA ASP A 189 17.56 -25.61 -4.95
C ASP A 189 16.78 -24.44 -4.35
N ASP A 190 16.69 -24.38 -3.03
CA ASP A 190 15.81 -23.43 -2.34
C ASP A 190 16.13 -21.96 -2.64
N LYS A 191 17.40 -21.59 -2.87
CA LYS A 191 17.78 -20.21 -3.18
C LYS A 191 17.35 -19.82 -4.59
N SER A 192 17.67 -20.65 -5.57
CA SER A 192 17.28 -20.41 -6.97
C SER A 192 15.75 -20.41 -7.11
N LEU A 193 15.08 -21.34 -6.42
CA LEU A 193 13.62 -21.43 -6.42
C LEU A 193 13.00 -20.16 -5.83
N PHE A 194 13.59 -19.64 -4.75
CA PHE A 194 13.14 -18.39 -4.17
C PHE A 194 13.20 -17.24 -5.17
N THR A 195 14.37 -17.03 -5.78
CA THR A 195 14.58 -15.97 -6.78
C THR A 195 13.59 -16.10 -7.94
N MET A 196 13.46 -17.29 -8.52
CA MET A 196 12.63 -17.54 -9.69
C MET A 196 11.13 -17.33 -9.40
N LEU A 197 10.63 -17.82 -8.26
CA LEU A 197 9.22 -17.64 -7.91
C LEU A 197 8.90 -16.19 -7.52
N THR A 198 9.84 -15.43 -6.94
CA THR A 198 9.62 -14.00 -6.66
C THR A 198 9.55 -13.12 -7.91
N MET A 199 10.00 -13.61 -9.08
CA MET A 199 9.82 -12.92 -10.35
C MET A 199 8.39 -13.06 -10.91
N VAL A 200 7.58 -13.97 -10.38
CA VAL A 200 6.16 -14.11 -10.75
C VAL A 200 5.38 -12.99 -10.08
N ASN A 201 4.65 -12.21 -10.87
CA ASN A 201 3.84 -11.11 -10.37
C ASN A 201 2.85 -11.61 -9.31
N GLY A 202 2.82 -10.94 -8.17
CA GLY A 202 1.95 -11.32 -7.05
C GLY A 202 2.48 -12.44 -6.15
N ILE A 203 3.67 -12.99 -6.41
CA ILE A 203 4.33 -13.95 -5.52
C ILE A 203 5.48 -13.26 -4.79
N GLY A 204 5.30 -13.00 -3.50
CA GLY A 204 6.34 -12.42 -2.64
C GLY A 204 7.07 -13.48 -1.79
N SER A 205 8.12 -13.05 -1.09
CA SER A 205 8.96 -13.91 -0.21
C SER A 205 8.14 -14.82 0.72
N TRP A 206 7.11 -14.28 1.36
CA TRP A 206 6.24 -15.06 2.23
C TRP A 206 5.52 -16.19 1.48
N SER A 207 4.93 -15.90 0.31
CA SER A 207 4.23 -16.89 -0.51
C SER A 207 5.16 -18.01 -0.98
N VAL A 208 6.41 -17.66 -1.32
CA VAL A 208 7.43 -18.64 -1.71
C VAL A 208 7.76 -19.57 -0.56
N HIS A 209 8.04 -19.05 0.64
CA HIS A 209 8.35 -19.90 1.79
C HIS A 209 7.17 -20.82 2.14
N MET A 210 5.94 -20.31 2.07
CA MET A 210 4.75 -21.13 2.31
C MET A 210 4.63 -22.24 1.27
N PHE A 211 4.87 -21.92 -0.01
CA PHE A 211 4.87 -22.90 -1.08
C PHE A 211 5.95 -23.99 -0.88
N MET A 212 7.17 -23.60 -0.49
CA MET A 212 8.24 -24.56 -0.20
C MET A 212 7.90 -25.48 0.98
N ILE A 213 7.30 -24.96 2.05
CA ILE A 213 6.93 -25.74 3.24
C ILE A 213 5.75 -26.67 2.94
N PHE A 214 4.68 -26.16 2.34
CA PHE A 214 3.40 -26.87 2.25
C PHE A 214 3.11 -27.55 0.93
N SER A 215 3.79 -27.17 -0.15
CA SER A 215 3.61 -27.81 -1.47
C SER A 215 4.82 -28.66 -1.85
N LEU A 216 6.05 -28.21 -1.53
CA LEU A 216 7.27 -28.98 -1.81
C LEU A 216 7.80 -29.78 -0.62
N HIS A 217 7.27 -29.54 0.58
CA HIS A 217 7.69 -30.21 1.81
C HIS A 217 9.20 -30.10 2.06
N ARG A 218 9.79 -28.93 1.75
CA ARG A 218 11.20 -28.64 2.01
C ARG A 218 11.44 -28.62 3.52
N PRO A 219 12.44 -29.34 4.05
CA PRO A 219 12.66 -29.49 5.49
C PRO A 219 13.24 -28.24 6.17
N ASP A 220 14.02 -27.43 5.43
CA ASP A 220 14.85 -26.37 6.02
C ASP A 220 14.45 -24.93 5.61
N VAL A 221 13.16 -24.60 5.70
CA VAL A 221 12.66 -23.26 5.36
C VAL A 221 12.29 -22.50 6.64
N LEU A 222 12.85 -21.30 6.79
CA LEU A 222 12.49 -20.37 7.86
C LEU A 222 11.77 -19.16 7.28
N PRO A 223 10.45 -18.98 7.51
CA PRO A 223 9.71 -17.87 6.94
C PRO A 223 9.95 -16.60 7.78
N ILE A 224 11.12 -16.00 7.64
CA ILE A 224 11.59 -14.85 8.43
C ILE A 224 10.71 -13.58 8.35
N HIS A 225 9.86 -13.47 7.33
CA HIS A 225 8.90 -12.37 7.19
C HIS A 225 7.50 -12.72 7.71
N ASP A 226 7.30 -13.92 8.25
CA ASP A 226 6.04 -14.35 8.87
C ASP A 226 5.93 -13.78 10.28
N LEU A 227 4.86 -13.02 10.56
CA LEU A 227 4.70 -12.41 11.88
C LEU A 227 4.41 -13.45 12.96
N GLY A 228 3.64 -14.49 12.61
CA GLY A 228 3.33 -15.59 13.51
C GLY A 228 4.62 -16.25 13.99
N ILE A 229 5.54 -16.55 13.07
CA ILE A 229 6.85 -17.10 13.43
C ILE A 229 7.68 -16.13 14.27
N ARG A 230 7.79 -14.85 13.89
CA ARG A 230 8.58 -13.87 14.66
C ARG A 230 8.03 -13.68 16.08
N LYS A 231 6.71 -13.59 16.25
CA LYS A 231 6.06 -13.52 17.58
C LYS A 231 6.23 -14.80 18.37
N GLY A 232 6.10 -15.95 17.72
CA GLY A 232 6.28 -17.22 18.39
C GLY A 232 7.71 -17.46 18.84
N VAL A 233 8.71 -17.02 18.06
CA VAL A 233 10.13 -16.98 18.46
C VAL A 233 10.35 -16.00 19.60
N GLN A 234 9.77 -14.79 19.54
CA GLN A 234 9.81 -13.83 20.65
C GLN A 234 9.31 -14.47 21.95
N MET A 235 8.16 -15.15 21.89
CA MET A 235 7.55 -15.81 23.05
C MET A 235 8.37 -17.02 23.53
N LEU A 236 8.87 -17.85 22.60
CA LEU A 236 9.65 -19.04 22.92
C LEU A 236 10.93 -18.70 23.67
N TYR A 237 11.65 -17.68 23.19
CA TYR A 237 12.93 -17.25 23.74
C TYR A 237 12.81 -16.12 24.78
N GLY A 238 11.59 -15.65 25.08
CA GLY A 238 11.35 -14.60 26.08
C GLY A 238 11.97 -13.25 25.71
N LEU A 239 11.96 -12.89 24.43
CA LEU A 239 12.53 -11.62 23.95
C LEU A 239 11.59 -10.44 24.24
N GLU A 240 12.14 -9.31 24.67
CA GLU A 240 11.37 -8.09 24.92
C GLU A 240 10.76 -7.55 23.62
N ASP A 241 11.59 -7.46 22.57
CA ASP A 241 11.19 -6.97 21.26
C ASP A 241 10.95 -8.07 20.23
N LEU A 242 10.16 -7.76 19.20
CA LEU A 242 9.95 -8.64 18.06
C LEU A 242 11.27 -8.82 17.27
N PRO A 243 11.84 -10.03 17.18
CA PRO A 243 13.15 -10.26 16.56
C PRO A 243 13.16 -9.83 15.09
N ARG A 244 14.16 -9.06 14.67
CA ARG A 244 14.33 -8.62 13.27
C ARG A 244 14.69 -9.80 12.37
N PRO A 245 14.46 -9.75 11.04
CA PRO A 245 14.82 -10.84 10.13
C PRO A 245 16.28 -11.31 10.26
N SER A 246 17.23 -10.40 10.47
CA SER A 246 18.64 -10.74 10.68
C SER A 246 18.93 -11.48 12.00
N GLN A 247 18.10 -11.27 13.03
CA GLN A 247 18.21 -11.98 14.32
C GLN A 247 17.58 -13.37 14.24
N MET A 248 16.55 -13.55 13.40
CA MET A 248 15.85 -14.83 13.24
C MET A 248 16.81 -15.95 12.83
N ASP A 249 17.72 -15.70 11.88
CA ASP A 249 18.67 -16.73 11.44
C ASP A 249 19.58 -17.22 12.57
N GLN A 250 20.04 -16.32 13.45
CA GLN A 250 20.90 -16.69 14.57
C GLN A 250 20.15 -17.47 15.65
N LEU A 251 18.94 -17.02 16.00
CA LEU A 251 18.12 -17.65 17.02
C LEU A 251 17.66 -19.05 16.58
N CYS A 252 17.34 -19.21 15.31
CA CYS A 252 16.78 -20.44 14.75
C CYS A 252 17.85 -21.35 14.10
N GLU A 253 19.14 -21.05 14.25
CA GLU A 253 20.22 -21.87 13.65
C GLU A 253 20.18 -23.31 14.16
N LYS A 254 19.84 -23.51 15.43
CA LYS A 254 19.72 -24.84 16.08
C LYS A 254 18.60 -25.69 15.49
N TRP A 255 17.66 -25.08 14.77
CA TRP A 255 16.56 -25.79 14.14
C TRP A 255 16.97 -26.39 12.81
N LYS A 256 18.10 -25.97 12.22
CA LYS A 256 18.62 -26.62 11.01
C LYS A 256 18.95 -28.08 11.31
N PRO A 257 18.62 -29.02 10.40
CA PRO A 257 18.13 -28.76 9.04
C PRO A 257 16.59 -28.89 8.90
N TYR A 258 15.83 -28.69 9.98
CA TYR A 258 14.39 -28.93 10.07
C TYR A 258 13.57 -27.68 10.45
N ARG A 259 13.98 -26.51 9.95
CA ARG A 259 13.33 -25.22 10.24
C ARG A 259 11.85 -25.17 9.85
N SER A 260 11.43 -25.93 8.85
CA SER A 260 10.01 -26.01 8.45
C SER A 260 9.15 -26.68 9.52
N VAL A 261 9.65 -27.75 10.15
CA VAL A 261 8.95 -28.48 11.21
C VAL A 261 8.91 -27.65 12.49
N ALA A 262 10.02 -26.99 12.83
CA ALA A 262 10.05 -26.05 13.95
C ALA A 262 9.03 -24.90 13.74
N SER A 263 9.01 -24.30 12.55
CA SER A 263 8.04 -23.24 12.20
C SER A 263 6.60 -23.72 12.37
N TRP A 264 6.29 -24.97 12.00
CA TRP A 264 4.97 -25.55 12.21
C TRP A 264 4.53 -25.56 13.67
N TYR A 265 5.39 -26.01 14.58
CA TYR A 265 5.10 -26.02 16.02
C TYR A 265 4.98 -24.61 16.60
N ILE A 266 5.76 -23.65 16.09
CA ILE A 266 5.66 -22.25 16.49
C ILE A 266 4.31 -21.64 16.10
N TRP A 267 3.76 -21.96 14.92
CA TRP A 267 2.42 -21.51 14.57
C TRP A 267 1.36 -22.07 15.53
N ARG A 268 1.43 -23.36 15.89
CA ARG A 268 0.52 -23.96 16.90
C ARG A 268 0.64 -23.27 18.26
N TYR A 269 1.85 -22.92 18.66
CA TYR A 269 2.12 -22.21 19.91
C TYR A 269 1.41 -20.85 19.96
N VAL A 270 1.54 -20.06 18.90
CA VAL A 270 0.93 -18.72 18.80
C VAL A 270 -0.59 -18.80 18.76
N GLU A 271 -1.16 -19.73 18.00
CA GLU A 271 -2.61 -19.95 17.92
C GLU A 271 -3.22 -20.28 19.28
N ALA A 272 -2.61 -21.20 20.03
CA ALA A 272 -3.09 -21.61 21.35
C ALA A 272 -3.06 -20.45 22.37
N LYS A 273 -2.03 -19.60 22.32
CA LYS A 273 -1.91 -18.44 23.21
C LYS A 273 -2.86 -17.29 22.82
N GLY A 274 -3.13 -17.11 21.52
CA GLY A 274 -4.10 -16.14 21.02
C GLY A 274 -5.55 -16.48 21.36
N ALA A 275 -5.91 -17.77 21.38
CA ALA A 275 -7.25 -18.25 21.73
C ALA A 275 -7.63 -17.98 23.20
N ASN A 276 -6.65 -18.00 24.13
CA ASN A 276 -6.88 -17.69 25.55
C ASN A 276 -7.24 -16.22 25.83
N SER A 277 -7.17 -15.32 24.83
CA SER A 277 -7.66 -13.93 24.94
C SER A 277 -9.09 -13.74 24.39
N LYS A 278 -9.69 -14.78 23.80
CA LYS A 278 -11.05 -14.79 23.25
C LYS A 278 -11.79 -16.07 23.65
N ALA A 279 -11.91 -16.34 24.94
CA ALA A 279 -12.75 -17.42 25.43
C ALA A 279 -14.25 -17.01 25.37
N ASN A 280 -14.90 -17.32 24.25
CA ASN A 280 -16.23 -17.92 24.16
C ASN A 280 -16.69 -17.96 22.70
N ASN A 281 -16.26 -18.96 21.94
CA ASN A 281 -17.14 -19.84 21.16
C ASN A 281 -16.34 -20.85 20.31
N VAL A 282 -16.91 -22.05 20.26
CA VAL A 282 -16.56 -23.24 19.47
C VAL A 282 -15.48 -24.15 20.06
N VAL A 283 -15.97 -25.08 20.89
CA VAL A 283 -15.41 -26.42 21.06
C VAL A 283 -15.67 -27.20 19.76
N GLY A 284 -14.63 -27.79 19.19
CA GLY A 284 -14.72 -28.71 18.06
C GLY A 284 -13.37 -28.94 17.41
N GLY A 285 -12.72 -30.06 17.74
CA GLY A 285 -11.52 -30.51 17.05
C GLY A 285 -11.82 -30.94 15.61
N SER A 286 -10.83 -30.80 14.73
CA SER A 286 -10.76 -31.53 13.46
C SER A 286 -9.38 -31.35 12.82
N ASP A 287 -8.90 -32.42 12.19
CA ASP A 287 -7.72 -32.45 11.32
C ASP A 287 -7.86 -31.40 10.21
N VAL A 288 -7.26 -30.23 10.41
CA VAL A 288 -7.19 -29.18 9.38
C VAL A 288 -5.97 -29.45 8.52
N SER A 289 -6.21 -29.69 7.24
CA SER A 289 -5.20 -29.99 6.23
C SER A 289 -4.14 -28.86 6.12
N LEU A 290 -2.87 -29.18 5.88
CA LEU A 290 -1.78 -28.18 5.86
C LEU A 290 -1.97 -27.07 4.81
N GLN A 291 -2.60 -27.38 3.69
CA GLN A 291 -2.93 -26.40 2.66
C GLN A 291 -4.05 -25.46 3.16
N GLN A 292 -5.03 -25.98 3.89
CA GLN A 292 -6.03 -25.14 4.56
C GLN A 292 -5.40 -24.28 5.66
N GLN A 293 -4.40 -24.79 6.38
CA GLN A 293 -3.60 -24.01 7.33
C GLN A 293 -2.81 -22.90 6.62
N MET A 294 -2.09 -23.21 5.54
CA MET A 294 -1.38 -22.22 4.72
C MET A 294 -2.30 -21.08 4.28
N LEU A 295 -3.50 -21.40 3.80
CA LEU A 295 -4.49 -20.42 3.36
C LEU A 295 -5.06 -19.58 4.51
N SER A 296 -5.25 -20.18 5.70
CA SER A 296 -5.65 -19.47 6.90
C SER A 296 -4.55 -18.52 7.41
N MET A 297 -3.28 -18.95 7.36
CA MET A 297 -2.13 -18.14 7.71
C MET A 297 -1.92 -17.02 6.68
N GLN A 298 -2.19 -17.26 5.41
CA GLN A 298 -2.21 -16.21 4.37
C GLN A 298 -3.20 -15.11 4.71
N GLN A 299 -4.39 -15.48 5.17
CA GLN A 299 -5.42 -14.53 5.61
C GLN A 299 -4.98 -13.77 6.88
N GLN A 300 -4.41 -14.46 7.87
CA GLN A 300 -3.92 -13.84 9.10
C GLN A 300 -2.72 -12.92 8.85
N GLN A 301 -1.75 -13.37 8.05
CA GLN A 301 -0.57 -12.61 7.64
C GLN A 301 -0.98 -11.32 6.91
N GLN A 302 -2.01 -11.35 6.06
CA GLN A 302 -2.54 -10.16 5.40
C GLN A 302 -3.25 -9.21 6.37
N GLN A 303 -4.04 -9.74 7.31
CA GLN A 303 -4.63 -8.94 8.40
C GLN A 303 -3.54 -8.35 9.31
N GLN A 304 -2.46 -9.07 9.52
CA GLN A 304 -1.35 -8.68 10.37
C GLN A 304 -0.35 -7.76 9.68
N GLN A 305 -0.16 -7.81 8.36
CA GLN A 305 0.60 -6.82 7.59
C GLN A 305 -0.14 -5.47 7.58
N GLN A 306 -1.48 -5.49 7.54
CA GLN A 306 -2.32 -4.31 7.77
C GLN A 306 -2.15 -3.77 9.22
N GLN A 307 -1.91 -4.64 10.21
CA GLN A 307 -1.68 -4.25 11.62
C GLN A 307 -0.20 -3.93 11.99
N GLN A 308 0.80 -4.45 11.28
CA GLN A 308 2.24 -4.25 11.58
C GLN A 308 2.79 -2.97 10.95
N GLN A 309 2.20 -2.49 9.85
CA GLN A 309 2.39 -1.08 9.46
C GLN A 309 1.87 -0.10 10.54
N HIS A 310 1.19 -0.61 11.57
CA HIS A 310 0.66 0.14 12.72
C HIS A 310 1.37 -0.17 14.07
N GLN A 311 2.56 -0.79 14.10
CA GLN A 311 3.37 -0.85 15.34
C GLN A 311 4.36 0.33 15.42
N PRO A 312 4.10 1.38 16.23
CA PRO A 312 5.13 2.35 16.58
C PRO A 312 6.16 1.67 17.50
N ASN A 313 7.45 1.91 17.25
CA ASN A 313 8.48 1.67 18.26
C ASN A 313 8.04 2.39 19.55
N GLN A 314 7.81 1.64 20.62
CA GLN A 314 7.66 2.18 21.96
C GLN A 314 9.04 2.62 22.46
N GLU A 315 9.54 3.74 21.94
CA GLU A 315 10.45 4.54 22.76
C GLU A 315 9.60 5.22 23.84
N PHE A 316 9.96 4.91 25.08
CA PHE A 316 9.47 5.54 26.30
C PHE A 316 9.40 7.06 26.12
N LEU A 317 8.19 7.62 26.05
CA LEU A 317 7.93 9.06 26.13
C LEU A 317 6.70 9.32 27.02
N ASP A 318 6.87 10.32 27.87
CA ASP A 318 6.11 10.65 29.07
C ASP A 318 4.57 10.68 28.96
N PRO A 319 3.84 10.49 30.09
CA PRO A 319 2.37 10.45 30.14
C PRO A 319 1.63 11.78 29.87
N VAL A 320 2.20 12.78 29.18
CA VAL A 320 1.67 14.16 29.19
C VAL A 320 1.06 14.67 27.86
N ASN A 321 1.16 13.98 26.72
CA ASN A 321 0.61 14.52 25.45
C ASN A 321 -0.27 13.54 24.64
N GLY A 322 -1.36 13.07 25.26
CA GLY A 322 -2.53 12.62 24.51
C GLY A 322 -3.10 13.75 23.64
N ILE A 323 -4.00 13.44 22.71
CA ILE A 323 -4.70 14.36 21.77
C ILE A 323 -5.26 15.68 22.35
N LEU A 324 -5.22 15.85 23.67
CA LEU A 324 -5.70 16.99 24.43
C LEU A 324 -5.09 18.36 24.05
N ASN A 325 -3.92 18.45 23.40
CA ASN A 325 -3.26 19.76 23.22
C ASN A 325 -2.91 20.24 21.79
N VAL A 326 -3.09 19.43 20.73
CA VAL A 326 -2.69 19.90 19.38
C VAL A 326 -3.76 20.80 18.73
N GLY A 327 -5.04 20.65 19.11
CA GLY A 327 -6.13 21.51 18.66
C GLY A 327 -6.47 22.66 19.61
N ALA A 328 -6.30 22.46 20.93
CA ALA A 328 -6.75 23.42 21.95
C ALA A 328 -5.96 24.74 21.92
N CYS A 329 -4.63 24.68 21.77
CA CYS A 329 -3.78 25.88 21.78
C CYS A 329 -3.87 26.72 20.50
N ALA A 330 -4.25 26.13 19.36
CA ALA A 330 -4.40 26.84 18.09
C ALA A 330 -5.77 27.53 17.96
N TRP A 331 -6.84 26.91 18.49
CA TRP A 331 -8.22 27.34 18.22
C TRP A 331 -8.58 28.72 18.78
N ASP A 332 -8.05 29.08 19.95
CA ASP A 332 -8.33 30.38 20.56
C ASP A 332 -7.77 31.55 19.75
N SER A 333 -6.69 31.33 19.00
CA SER A 333 -6.05 32.35 18.15
C SER A 333 -6.70 32.49 16.77
N PHE A 334 -7.54 31.54 16.35
CA PHE A 334 -8.12 31.49 14.99
C PHE A 334 -9.64 31.56 14.94
N LYS A 335 -10.33 31.92 16.03
CA LYS A 335 -11.80 31.91 16.15
C LYS A 335 -12.53 32.50 14.94
N SER A 336 -12.20 33.73 14.56
CA SER A 336 -12.82 34.47 13.45
C SER A 336 -12.28 34.09 12.07
N LYS A 337 -11.25 33.25 12.00
CA LYS A 337 -10.65 32.85 10.73
C LYS A 337 -11.56 31.83 10.02
N PRO A 338 -11.77 31.95 8.70
CA PRO A 338 -12.40 30.92 7.90
C PRO A 338 -11.60 29.61 7.94
N ALA A 339 -12.20 28.54 8.44
CA ALA A 339 -11.64 27.19 8.36
C ALA A 339 -11.95 26.58 6.99
N PHE A 340 -13.21 26.68 6.57
CA PHE A 340 -13.70 26.16 5.30
C PHE A 340 -14.46 27.23 4.54
N ILE A 341 -14.27 27.26 3.23
CA ILE A 341 -15.00 28.13 2.31
C ILE A 341 -15.57 27.25 1.21
N TRP A 342 -16.85 27.39 0.90
CA TRP A 342 -17.51 26.67 -0.20
C TRP A 342 -17.81 27.63 -1.34
N ALA A 343 -17.22 27.37 -2.51
CA ALA A 343 -17.37 28.16 -3.71
C ALA A 343 -18.37 27.50 -4.67
N GLU A 344 -19.39 28.26 -5.07
CA GLU A 344 -20.42 27.84 -6.02
C GLU A 344 -20.07 28.17 -7.47
N ASP A 345 -20.84 27.62 -8.41
CA ASP A 345 -20.64 27.85 -9.85
C ASP A 345 -21.29 29.20 -10.24
N GLY A 346 -20.49 30.21 -10.58
CA GLY A 346 -20.96 31.56 -10.91
C GLY A 346 -19.90 32.65 -10.72
N PRO A 347 -20.27 33.96 -10.65
CA PRO A 347 -19.39 34.96 -10.02
C PRO A 347 -19.06 34.42 -8.63
N ILE A 348 -17.79 34.42 -8.22
CA ILE A 348 -17.28 33.69 -7.04
C ILE A 348 -18.06 34.10 -5.78
N GLN A 349 -19.19 33.44 -5.56
CA GLN A 349 -20.01 33.52 -4.38
C GLN A 349 -19.54 32.39 -3.50
N SER A 350 -19.21 32.74 -2.27
CA SER A 350 -18.69 31.78 -1.32
C SER A 350 -19.39 31.94 0.02
N SER A 351 -19.71 30.79 0.61
CA SER A 351 -20.08 30.71 2.01
C SER A 351 -18.85 30.26 2.80
N SER A 352 -18.72 30.74 4.03
CA SER A 352 -17.59 30.40 4.89
C SER A 352 -18.07 29.81 6.20
N LEU A 353 -17.27 28.90 6.75
CA LEU A 353 -17.40 28.37 8.10
C LEU A 353 -16.12 28.69 8.85
N THR A 354 -16.22 29.59 9.82
CA THR A 354 -15.10 29.95 10.70
C THR A 354 -14.77 28.84 11.69
N TYR A 355 -13.58 28.89 12.30
CA TYR A 355 -13.22 27.95 13.36
C TYR A 355 -14.19 28.00 14.55
N GLU A 356 -14.69 29.19 14.91
CA GLU A 356 -15.67 29.34 15.98
C GLU A 356 -17.05 28.74 15.61
N GLU A 357 -17.54 29.00 14.41
CA GLU A 357 -18.80 28.45 13.91
C GLU A 357 -18.72 26.93 13.79
N LEU A 358 -17.64 26.39 13.23
CA LEU A 358 -17.41 24.96 13.13
C LEU A 358 -17.40 24.29 14.50
N ASN A 359 -16.70 24.87 15.48
CA ASN A 359 -16.64 24.32 16.83
C ASN A 359 -18.00 24.35 17.52
N SER A 360 -18.76 25.44 17.34
CA SER A 360 -20.13 25.57 17.85
C SER A 360 -21.07 24.54 17.23
N SER A 361 -20.99 24.37 15.91
CA SER A 361 -21.80 23.42 15.14
C SER A 361 -21.46 21.98 15.52
N ALA A 362 -20.17 21.61 15.54
CA ALA A 362 -19.72 20.29 15.95
C ALA A 362 -20.12 19.95 17.40
N GLN A 363 -20.12 20.92 18.31
CA GLN A 363 -20.63 20.73 19.68
C GLN A 363 -22.14 20.47 19.70
N CYS A 364 -22.93 21.25 18.98
CA CYS A 364 -24.38 21.05 18.88
C CYS A 364 -24.71 19.65 18.35
N ILE A 365 -24.12 19.29 17.20
CA ILE A 365 -24.32 17.99 16.56
C ILE A 365 -23.88 16.85 17.50
N SER A 366 -22.72 17.00 18.14
CA SER A 366 -22.22 16.00 19.08
C SER A 366 -23.17 15.79 20.27
N SER A 367 -23.68 16.86 20.87
CA SER A 367 -24.58 16.78 22.01
C SER A 367 -25.89 16.07 21.63
N GLU A 368 -26.47 16.42 20.48
CA GLU A 368 -27.73 15.81 20.02
C GLU A 368 -27.54 14.33 19.65
N LEU A 369 -26.44 13.97 18.97
CA LEU A 369 -26.15 12.57 18.64
C LEU A 369 -25.96 11.71 19.90
N LEU A 370 -25.29 12.25 20.92
CA LEU A 370 -25.05 11.55 22.19
C LEU A 370 -26.31 11.36 23.06
N LEU A 371 -27.45 11.98 22.73
CA LEU A 371 -28.73 11.66 23.37
C LEU A 371 -29.19 10.23 23.09
N SER A 372 -28.77 9.65 21.96
CA SER A 372 -29.22 8.33 21.50
C SER A 372 -28.10 7.38 21.10
N LEU A 373 -26.87 7.86 21.01
CA LEU A 373 -25.70 7.08 20.62
C LEU A 373 -24.63 7.08 21.70
N ARG A 374 -23.77 6.07 21.66
CA ARG A 374 -22.59 5.92 22.53
C ARG A 374 -21.31 6.02 21.70
N LYS A 375 -20.19 6.35 22.35
CA LYS A 375 -18.87 6.32 21.73
C LYS A 375 -18.63 4.98 21.02
N ASN A 376 -17.96 5.04 19.87
CA ASN A 376 -17.71 3.94 18.93
C ASN A 376 -18.94 3.39 18.20
N ASP A 377 -20.13 3.97 18.38
CA ASP A 377 -21.27 3.64 17.52
C ASP A 377 -21.02 4.12 16.09
N THR A 378 -21.38 3.28 15.12
CA THR A 378 -21.26 3.57 13.70
C THR A 378 -22.42 4.46 13.23
N VAL A 379 -22.09 5.55 12.55
CA VAL A 379 -23.04 6.49 11.95
C VAL A 379 -22.76 6.61 10.46
N LEU A 380 -23.79 6.40 9.65
CA LEU A 380 -23.73 6.62 8.22
C LEU A 380 -24.01 8.09 7.92
N VAL A 381 -23.14 8.76 7.16
CA VAL A 381 -23.30 10.18 6.78
C VAL A 381 -23.57 10.26 5.28
N LEU A 382 -24.83 10.54 4.93
CA LEU A 382 -25.39 10.63 3.58
C LEU A 382 -25.68 12.10 3.24
N CYS A 383 -24.63 12.92 3.21
CA CYS A 383 -24.73 14.34 2.88
C CYS A 383 -24.00 14.61 1.56
N SER A 384 -24.57 15.50 0.74
CA SER A 384 -23.87 16.03 -0.43
C SER A 384 -22.62 16.82 0.02
N PRO A 385 -21.54 16.86 -0.79
CA PRO A 385 -20.37 17.68 -0.49
C PRO A 385 -20.76 19.15 -0.22
N GLY A 386 -20.15 19.74 0.80
CA GLY A 386 -20.51 21.10 1.25
C GLY A 386 -20.06 21.39 2.68
N LEU A 387 -20.35 22.61 3.16
CA LEU A 387 -20.08 22.97 4.56
C LEU A 387 -20.88 22.12 5.55
N GLU A 388 -22.12 21.77 5.20
CA GLU A 388 -22.95 20.87 6.01
C GLU A 388 -22.31 19.50 6.22
N PHE A 389 -21.73 18.92 5.17
CA PHE A 389 -20.99 17.66 5.29
C PHE A 389 -19.82 17.79 6.27
N VAL A 390 -19.06 18.88 6.18
CA VAL A 390 -17.94 19.18 7.08
C VAL A 390 -18.42 19.23 8.54
N GLU A 391 -19.50 19.97 8.81
CA GLU A 391 -20.10 20.05 10.14
C GLU A 391 -20.49 18.67 10.70
N MET A 392 -21.13 17.82 9.87
CA MET A 392 -21.55 16.47 10.28
C MET A 392 -20.37 15.57 10.63
N ILE A 393 -19.31 15.60 9.82
CA ILE A 393 -18.10 14.80 10.07
C ILE A 393 -17.44 15.20 11.38
N PHE A 394 -17.21 16.51 11.60
CA PHE A 394 -16.58 16.98 12.83
C PHE A 394 -17.48 16.82 14.06
N GLY A 395 -18.81 16.92 13.90
CA GLY A 395 -19.77 16.61 14.96
C GLY A 395 -19.73 15.15 15.39
N CYS A 396 -19.67 14.21 14.43
CA CYS A 396 -19.51 12.79 14.73
C CYS A 396 -18.18 12.48 15.40
N GLN A 397 -17.07 13.07 14.92
CA GLN A 397 -15.74 12.89 15.51
C GLN A 397 -15.69 13.41 16.95
N ARG A 398 -16.27 14.59 17.20
CA ARG A 398 -16.40 15.15 18.54
C ARG A 398 -17.18 14.23 19.49
N ALA A 399 -18.25 13.61 19.00
CA ALA A 399 -19.03 12.62 19.75
C ALA A 399 -18.27 11.28 19.97
N GLY A 400 -17.11 11.09 19.34
CA GLY A 400 -16.37 9.82 19.36
C GLY A 400 -17.10 8.70 18.61
N LEU A 401 -17.85 9.05 17.56
CA LEU A 401 -18.61 8.12 16.72
C LEU A 401 -17.79 7.71 15.50
N LEU A 402 -18.03 6.50 14.99
CA LEU A 402 -17.42 6.02 13.74
C LEU A 402 -18.26 6.51 12.56
N ALA A 403 -17.90 7.69 12.03
CA ALA A 403 -18.56 8.26 10.86
C ALA A 403 -18.15 7.53 9.57
N VAL A 404 -19.14 7.10 8.79
CA VAL A 404 -18.96 6.47 7.49
C VAL A 404 -19.55 7.39 6.42
N PRO A 405 -18.75 8.27 5.80
CA PRO A 405 -19.22 9.16 4.75
C PRO A 405 -19.45 8.41 3.45
N ILE A 406 -20.62 8.61 2.83
CA ILE A 406 -20.91 8.12 1.48
C ILE A 406 -21.71 9.17 0.71
N SER A 407 -21.51 9.23 -0.61
CA SER A 407 -22.36 10.03 -1.47
C SER A 407 -23.78 9.44 -1.48
N PRO A 408 -24.83 10.25 -1.24
CA PRO A 408 -26.20 9.75 -1.31
C PRO A 408 -26.51 9.26 -2.73
N PRO A 409 -26.90 7.99 -2.92
CA PRO A 409 -27.36 7.51 -4.21
C PRO A 409 -28.71 8.14 -4.57
N HIS A 410 -29.01 8.23 -5.86
CA HIS A 410 -30.28 8.82 -6.32
C HIS A 410 -31.48 8.09 -5.66
N PRO A 411 -32.46 8.85 -5.12
CA PRO A 411 -33.55 8.29 -4.32
C PRO A 411 -34.48 7.32 -5.06
N SER A 412 -34.46 7.31 -6.41
CA SER A 412 -35.22 6.33 -7.20
C SER A 412 -34.68 4.90 -7.08
N PHE A 413 -33.41 4.74 -6.72
CA PHE A 413 -32.69 3.45 -6.67
C PHE A 413 -32.83 2.58 -7.93
N SER A 414 -33.15 3.19 -9.08
CA SER A 414 -33.63 2.49 -10.29
C SER A 414 -32.53 1.85 -11.14
N ASN A 415 -31.25 2.18 -10.90
CA ASN A 415 -30.12 1.79 -11.75
C ASN A 415 -29.05 0.97 -11.01
N GLU A 416 -29.44 0.19 -10.00
CA GLU A 416 -28.47 -0.59 -9.18
C GLU A 416 -27.39 0.26 -8.45
N ASN A 417 -27.52 1.58 -8.50
CA ASN A 417 -26.70 2.56 -7.80
C ASN A 417 -26.80 2.46 -6.25
N TYR A 418 -27.73 1.66 -5.74
CA TYR A 418 -27.88 1.36 -4.33
C TYR A 418 -26.92 0.27 -3.82
N HIS A 419 -26.25 -0.52 -4.68
CA HIS A 419 -25.42 -1.64 -4.23
C HIS A 419 -24.29 -1.21 -3.30
N HIS A 420 -23.72 -0.01 -3.53
CA HIS A 420 -22.71 0.55 -2.65
C HIS A 420 -23.30 0.86 -1.26
N LEU A 421 -24.45 1.54 -1.22
CA LEU A 421 -25.19 1.82 0.02
C LEU A 421 -25.55 0.52 0.76
N LEU A 422 -26.09 -0.47 0.05
CA LEU A 422 -26.45 -1.77 0.63
C LEU A 422 -25.24 -2.48 1.23
N ARG A 423 -24.11 -2.48 0.51
CA ARG A 423 -22.84 -3.07 1.00
C ARG A 423 -22.37 -2.36 2.26
N VAL A 424 -22.36 -1.02 2.26
CA VAL A 424 -21.92 -0.22 3.40
C VAL A 424 -22.82 -0.47 4.61
N VAL A 425 -24.15 -0.41 4.46
CA VAL A 425 -25.10 -0.70 5.55
C VAL A 425 -24.92 -2.13 6.08
N SER A 426 -24.74 -3.11 5.19
CA SER A 426 -24.57 -4.51 5.58
C SER A 426 -23.26 -4.79 6.33
N GLN A 427 -22.17 -4.15 5.91
CA GLN A 427 -20.83 -4.35 6.49
C GLN A 427 -20.62 -3.54 7.78
N THR A 428 -21.06 -2.28 7.78
CA THR A 428 -20.80 -1.35 8.88
C THR A 428 -21.89 -1.38 9.96
N ARG A 429 -23.07 -1.91 9.62
CA ARG A 429 -24.25 -2.04 10.50
C ARG A 429 -24.50 -0.76 11.31
N PRO A 430 -24.70 0.38 10.62
CA PRO A 430 -24.81 1.67 11.27
C PRO A 430 -26.04 1.68 12.17
N LYS A 431 -25.91 2.28 13.36
CA LYS A 431 -27.07 2.49 14.24
C LYS A 431 -27.98 3.59 13.72
N VAL A 432 -27.37 4.62 13.14
CA VAL A 432 -28.04 5.80 12.62
C VAL A 432 -27.51 6.15 11.23
N ALA A 433 -28.39 6.66 10.38
CA ALA A 433 -28.05 7.36 9.15
C ALA A 433 -28.48 8.83 9.24
N ILE A 434 -27.57 9.73 8.90
CA ILE A 434 -27.80 11.17 8.81
C ILE A 434 -27.94 11.55 7.34
N ALA A 435 -29.03 12.21 6.96
CA ALA A 435 -29.28 12.71 5.61
C ALA A 435 -30.19 13.94 5.64
N GLN A 436 -30.37 14.63 4.52
CA GLN A 436 -31.35 15.71 4.42
C GLN A 436 -32.78 15.19 4.56
N ARG A 437 -33.68 15.99 5.15
CA ARG A 437 -35.06 15.57 5.44
C ARG A 437 -35.80 15.09 4.19
N ASP A 438 -35.59 15.74 3.05
CA ASP A 438 -36.23 15.34 1.81
C ASP A 438 -35.68 14.00 1.30
N TYR A 439 -34.38 13.73 1.45
CA TYR A 439 -33.82 12.42 1.12
C TYR A 439 -34.44 11.31 1.97
N ILE A 440 -34.59 11.54 3.28
CA ILE A 440 -35.22 10.60 4.22
C ILE A 440 -36.64 10.27 3.78
N LYS A 441 -37.47 11.27 3.44
CA LYS A 441 -38.83 11.05 2.93
C LYS A 441 -38.85 10.17 1.68
N HIS A 442 -37.91 10.37 0.76
CA HIS A 442 -37.83 9.54 -0.44
C HIS A 442 -37.45 8.09 -0.12
N VAL A 443 -36.52 7.89 0.83
CA VAL A 443 -36.15 6.55 1.30
C VAL A 443 -37.34 5.85 1.96
N GLU A 444 -38.07 6.55 2.83
CA GLU A 444 -39.27 6.02 3.49
C GLU A 444 -40.35 5.62 2.47
N ASN A 445 -40.61 6.49 1.50
CA ASN A 445 -41.54 6.21 0.39
C ASN A 445 -41.10 5.00 -0.44
N TYR A 446 -39.80 4.87 -0.72
CA TYR A 446 -39.26 3.71 -1.42
C TYR A 446 -39.43 2.43 -0.60
N VAL A 447 -39.06 2.45 0.68
CA VAL A 447 -39.18 1.30 1.59
C VAL A 447 -40.64 0.82 1.69
N ALA A 448 -41.61 1.74 1.68
CA ALA A 448 -43.03 1.41 1.72
C ALA A 448 -43.57 0.79 0.42
N ARG A 449 -42.98 1.12 -0.74
CA ARG A 449 -43.50 0.75 -2.09
C ARG A 449 -42.67 -0.29 -2.84
N SER A 450 -41.44 -0.55 -2.41
CA SER A 450 -40.46 -1.30 -3.18
C SER A 450 -40.66 -2.82 -3.13
N SER A 451 -40.46 -3.47 -4.27
CA SER A 451 -40.37 -4.93 -4.40
C SER A 451 -39.00 -5.50 -4.01
N ASN A 452 -37.97 -4.66 -3.83
CA ASN A 452 -36.61 -5.09 -3.46
C ASN A 452 -36.50 -5.32 -1.94
N LYS A 453 -36.86 -6.53 -1.51
CA LYS A 453 -36.87 -6.92 -0.09
C LYS A 453 -35.53 -6.70 0.61
N LYS A 454 -34.39 -6.99 -0.05
CA LYS A 454 -33.06 -6.91 0.59
C LYS A 454 -32.68 -5.47 0.98
N LEU A 455 -32.88 -4.51 0.08
CA LEU A 455 -32.57 -3.11 0.37
C LEU A 455 -33.55 -2.53 1.38
N SER A 456 -34.85 -2.77 1.19
CA SER A 456 -35.88 -2.26 2.10
C SER A 456 -35.67 -2.76 3.54
N GLU A 457 -35.40 -4.06 3.72
CA GLU A 457 -35.10 -4.63 5.05
C GLU A 457 -33.83 -4.05 5.68
N ALA A 458 -32.81 -3.72 4.88
CA ALA A 458 -31.59 -3.11 5.38
C ALA A 458 -31.83 -1.66 5.85
N LEU A 459 -32.57 -0.87 5.06
CA LEU A 459 -32.86 0.54 5.37
C LEU A 459 -33.85 0.72 6.52
N GLN A 460 -34.78 -0.23 6.71
CA GLN A 460 -35.71 -0.25 7.87
C GLN A 460 -35.00 -0.46 9.22
N LYS A 461 -33.85 -1.15 9.21
CA LYS A 461 -33.07 -1.43 10.43
C LYS A 461 -32.26 -0.23 10.91
N VAL A 462 -32.11 0.81 10.07
CA VAL A 462 -31.32 1.99 10.38
C VAL A 462 -32.25 3.10 10.85
N ARG A 463 -31.91 3.75 11.97
CA ARG A 463 -32.61 4.94 12.44
C ARG A 463 -32.16 6.16 11.62
N TRP A 464 -33.11 6.90 11.05
CA TRP A 464 -32.82 8.09 10.26
C TRP A 464 -32.88 9.35 11.13
N ILE A 465 -31.92 10.26 10.96
CA ILE A 465 -31.87 11.57 11.61
C ILE A 465 -31.65 12.63 10.52
N SER A 466 -32.46 13.69 10.51
CA SER A 466 -32.28 14.76 9.53
C SER A 466 -31.16 15.71 9.94
N THR A 467 -30.40 16.20 8.96
CA THR A 467 -29.37 17.24 9.16
C THR A 467 -29.91 18.48 9.86
N GLU A 468 -31.17 18.81 9.59
CA GLU A 468 -31.88 19.96 10.10
C GLU A 468 -32.20 19.81 11.60
N ASP A 469 -32.48 18.60 12.06
CA ASP A 469 -32.74 18.32 13.48
C ASP A 469 -31.45 18.48 14.32
N LEU A 470 -30.28 18.24 13.72
CA LEU A 470 -28.97 18.32 14.39
C LEU A 470 -28.44 19.76 14.53
N LYS A 471 -28.92 20.71 13.72
CA LYS A 471 -28.43 22.10 13.68
C LYS A 471 -29.17 23.05 14.65
N GLY A 472 -30.25 22.60 15.29
CA GLY A 472 -31.24 23.48 15.92
C GLY A 472 -30.97 24.02 17.35
N LYS A 473 -29.88 23.65 18.05
CA LYS A 473 -29.74 23.97 19.51
C LYS A 473 -28.35 24.50 19.90
N LYS A 474 -28.21 25.82 20.07
CA LYS A 474 -26.96 26.43 20.59
C LYS A 474 -26.75 26.09 22.09
N MET A 475 -25.56 25.61 22.44
CA MET A 475 -25.13 25.29 23.82
C MET A 475 -23.73 25.86 24.11
N LYS A 476 -23.41 26.11 25.40
CA LYS A 476 -22.15 26.73 25.86
C LYS A 476 -21.00 25.69 26.03
N MET A 477 -19.76 26.11 25.76
CA MET A 477 -18.63 25.28 25.31
C MET A 477 -17.69 24.66 26.37
N GLN A 478 -17.14 23.47 26.03
CA GLN A 478 -15.76 23.02 26.28
C GLN A 478 -15.27 22.24 25.04
N ILE A 479 -13.99 22.38 24.65
CA ILE A 479 -13.44 21.89 23.38
C ILE A 479 -12.82 20.49 23.54
N LEU A 480 -13.28 19.51 22.75
CA LEU A 480 -12.60 18.21 22.61
C LEU A 480 -12.90 17.59 21.24
N ILE A 481 -12.00 17.70 20.27
CA ILE A 481 -12.08 16.92 19.03
C ILE A 481 -11.36 15.60 19.25
N VAL A 482 -12.06 14.48 19.13
CA VAL A 482 -11.47 13.13 19.22
C VAL A 482 -11.21 12.62 17.82
N VAL A 483 -9.95 12.65 17.39
CA VAL A 483 -9.50 11.96 16.17
C VAL A 483 -9.01 10.57 16.55
N LEU A 484 -9.40 9.53 15.81
CA LEU A 484 -8.88 8.17 16.01
C LEU A 484 -7.35 8.17 15.91
N SER A 485 -6.65 7.43 16.77
CA SER A 485 -5.19 7.50 16.93
C SER A 485 -4.39 7.31 15.64
N SER A 486 -4.85 6.43 14.74
CA SER A 486 -4.22 6.18 13.43
C SER A 486 -4.35 7.37 12.47
N ALA A 487 -5.56 7.92 12.30
CA ALA A 487 -5.80 9.11 11.49
C ALA A 487 -5.03 10.33 12.04
N ALA A 488 -4.99 10.48 13.36
CA ALA A 488 -4.24 11.55 14.00
C ALA A 488 -2.73 11.44 13.75
N HIS A 489 -2.18 10.22 13.70
CA HIS A 489 -0.77 10.01 13.35
C HIS A 489 -0.51 10.39 11.90
N ASN A 490 -1.31 9.86 10.96
CA ASN A 490 -1.14 10.11 9.52
C ASN A 490 -1.22 11.62 9.21
N VAL A 491 -2.19 12.33 9.78
CA VAL A 491 -2.34 13.78 9.60
C VAL A 491 -1.14 14.57 10.15
N ARG A 492 -0.52 14.15 11.27
CA ARG A 492 0.70 14.81 11.77
C ARG A 492 1.89 14.59 10.85
N VAL A 493 2.04 13.37 10.32
CA VAL A 493 3.10 13.06 9.35
C VAL A 493 2.91 13.87 8.07
N ALA A 494 1.69 13.89 7.52
CA ALA A 494 1.35 14.69 6.35
C ALA A 494 1.56 16.20 6.59
N ARG A 495 1.18 16.71 7.77
CA ARG A 495 1.41 18.12 8.15
C ARG A 495 2.88 18.49 8.11
N LYS A 496 3.76 17.65 8.68
CA LYS A 496 5.21 17.87 8.65
C LYS A 496 5.75 17.75 7.22
N ALA A 497 5.34 16.72 6.49
CA ALA A 497 5.82 16.44 5.14
C ALA A 497 5.48 17.56 4.17
N TYR A 498 4.23 18.06 4.18
CA TYR A 498 3.77 19.13 3.31
C TYR A 498 4.04 20.55 3.83
N ASP A 499 4.71 20.70 4.98
CA ASP A 499 4.98 21.97 5.65
C ASP A 499 3.71 22.82 5.90
N PHE A 500 2.65 22.15 6.38
CA PHE A 500 1.37 22.79 6.65
C PHE A 500 1.41 23.63 7.92
N HIS A 501 0.94 24.86 7.79
CA HIS A 501 0.93 25.87 8.84
C HIS A 501 -0.35 26.72 8.79
N PRO A 502 -0.63 27.58 9.77
CA PRO A 502 -1.86 28.37 9.77
C PRO A 502 -2.04 29.23 8.52
N ASN A 503 -0.98 29.81 7.94
CA ASN A 503 -1.10 30.63 6.73
C ASN A 503 -1.31 29.80 5.43
N THR A 504 -1.46 28.48 5.52
CA THR A 504 -1.71 27.63 4.36
C THR A 504 -3.15 27.83 3.90
N VAL A 505 -3.33 28.14 2.63
CA VAL A 505 -4.63 28.15 1.94
C VAL A 505 -4.64 26.98 0.96
N VAL A 506 -5.60 26.07 1.16
CA VAL A 506 -5.82 24.89 0.33
C VAL A 506 -6.98 25.16 -0.61
N VAL A 507 -6.83 24.89 -1.91
CA VAL A 507 -7.97 24.80 -2.85
C VAL A 507 -8.16 23.34 -3.23
N SER A 508 -9.38 22.82 -3.13
CA SER A 508 -9.69 21.43 -3.47
C SER A 508 -11.10 21.27 -4.01
N TRP A 509 -11.24 20.47 -5.07
CA TRP A 509 -12.51 19.96 -5.58
C TRP A 509 -12.65 18.45 -5.37
N LEU A 510 -11.69 17.84 -4.66
CA LEU A 510 -11.71 16.42 -4.37
C LEU A 510 -12.96 16.05 -3.58
N PRO A 511 -13.62 14.93 -3.89
CA PRO A 511 -14.77 14.49 -3.14
C PRO A 511 -14.44 14.30 -1.67
N GLN A 512 -15.19 14.96 -0.78
CA GLN A 512 -14.96 14.94 0.67
C GLN A 512 -15.22 13.56 1.32
N TYR A 513 -15.94 12.67 0.63
CA TYR A 513 -16.16 11.28 1.03
C TYR A 513 -15.04 10.33 0.56
N HIS A 514 -14.12 10.79 -0.29
CA HIS A 514 -12.92 10.05 -0.67
C HIS A 514 -11.82 10.26 0.36
N ASP A 515 -10.93 9.28 0.51
CA ASP A 515 -9.90 9.28 1.56
C ASP A 515 -9.00 10.55 1.53
N CYS A 516 -8.49 10.91 0.35
CA CYS A 516 -7.72 12.12 0.13
C CYS A 516 -8.51 13.40 0.44
N GLY A 517 -9.75 13.53 -0.04
CA GLY A 517 -10.59 14.69 0.25
C GLY A 517 -10.83 14.84 1.77
N LEU A 518 -11.18 13.74 2.44
CA LEU A 518 -11.40 13.71 3.89
C LEU A 518 -10.14 14.04 4.69
N MET A 519 -8.98 13.52 4.27
CA MET A 519 -7.69 13.82 4.89
C MET A 519 -7.45 15.34 4.89
N PHE A 520 -7.69 16.04 3.76
CA PHE A 520 -7.41 17.48 3.68
C PHE A 520 -8.33 18.32 4.57
N LEU A 521 -9.54 17.84 4.89
CA LEU A 521 -10.37 18.45 5.93
C LEU A 521 -9.70 18.36 7.30
N LEU A 522 -9.19 17.18 7.67
CA LEU A 522 -8.50 16.97 8.95
C LEU A 522 -7.20 17.77 9.03
N LEU A 523 -6.41 17.77 7.96
CA LEU A 523 -5.15 18.50 7.88
C LEU A 523 -5.35 20.00 8.01
N THR A 524 -6.45 20.52 7.46
CA THR A 524 -6.83 21.93 7.59
C THR A 524 -6.99 22.31 9.06
N ILE A 525 -7.77 21.53 9.80
CA ILE A 525 -8.04 21.77 11.21
C ILE A 525 -6.79 21.59 12.09
N VAL A 526 -6.02 20.52 11.88
CA VAL A 526 -4.80 20.24 12.67
C VAL A 526 -3.70 21.28 12.43
N SER A 527 -3.76 22.01 11.31
CA SER A 527 -2.76 23.00 10.93
C SER A 527 -3.21 24.45 11.17
N GLY A 528 -4.47 24.68 11.52
CA GLY A 528 -5.04 26.04 11.58
C GLY A 528 -5.15 26.71 10.21
N ALA A 529 -5.17 25.94 9.13
CA ALA A 529 -5.19 26.40 7.74
C ALA A 529 -6.60 26.84 7.30
N THR A 530 -6.74 27.31 6.06
CA THR A 530 -8.04 27.57 5.40
C THR A 530 -8.18 26.66 4.19
N CYS A 531 -9.34 26.02 4.01
CA CYS A 531 -9.62 25.16 2.87
C CYS A 531 -10.82 25.67 2.07
N VAL A 532 -10.55 26.08 0.84
CA VAL A 532 -11.52 26.50 -0.17
C VAL A 532 -11.92 25.27 -0.98
N LEU A 533 -13.21 25.00 -1.02
CA LEU A 533 -13.82 23.79 -1.53
C LEU A 533 -14.79 24.13 -2.66
N THR A 534 -14.84 23.27 -3.67
CA THR A 534 -15.94 23.26 -4.65
C THR A 534 -16.29 21.81 -5.02
N SER A 535 -17.34 21.61 -5.80
CA SER A 535 -17.78 20.26 -6.16
C SER A 535 -16.96 19.68 -7.32
N LEU A 536 -16.78 18.35 -7.34
CA LEU A 536 -16.18 17.65 -8.47
C LEU A 536 -16.94 17.92 -9.78
N ASN A 537 -18.27 17.96 -9.73
CA ASN A 537 -19.10 18.22 -10.91
C ASN A 537 -18.83 19.62 -11.46
N THR A 538 -18.68 20.63 -10.58
CA THR A 538 -18.32 21.99 -10.98
C THR A 538 -16.96 22.01 -11.69
N PHE A 539 -15.96 21.33 -11.15
CA PHE A 539 -14.65 21.21 -11.81
C PHE A 539 -14.73 20.48 -13.16
N VAL A 540 -15.39 19.31 -13.22
CA VAL A 540 -15.50 18.53 -14.46
C VAL A 540 -16.24 19.30 -15.55
N ASN A 541 -17.31 20.01 -15.20
CA ASN A 541 -18.08 20.81 -16.14
C ASN A 541 -17.33 22.07 -16.60
N ARG A 542 -16.50 22.66 -15.72
CA ARG A 542 -15.78 23.90 -16.00
C ARG A 542 -14.38 23.89 -15.38
N PRO A 543 -13.39 23.19 -15.97
CA PRO A 543 -12.06 23.00 -15.35
C PRO A 543 -11.32 24.28 -14.98
N LYS A 544 -11.63 25.39 -15.68
CA LYS A 544 -11.09 26.73 -15.39
C LYS A 544 -11.38 27.22 -13.95
N ILE A 545 -12.48 26.79 -13.32
CA ILE A 545 -12.82 27.18 -11.93
C ILE A 545 -11.68 26.87 -10.96
N TRP A 546 -10.95 25.78 -11.17
CA TRP A 546 -9.83 25.39 -10.30
C TRP A 546 -8.74 26.46 -10.28
N LEU A 547 -8.39 26.98 -11.46
CA LEU A 547 -7.37 28.03 -11.61
C LEU A 547 -7.86 29.39 -11.09
N GLU A 548 -9.13 29.70 -11.30
CA GLU A 548 -9.77 30.92 -10.78
C GLU A 548 -9.75 30.92 -9.24
N LEU A 549 -10.09 29.80 -8.60
CA LEU A 549 -10.03 29.66 -7.15
C LEU A 549 -8.60 29.74 -6.60
N ILE A 550 -7.61 29.15 -7.29
CA ILE A 550 -6.20 29.30 -6.93
C ILE A 550 -5.79 30.77 -6.93
N SER A 551 -6.15 31.49 -7.99
CA SER A 551 -5.79 32.89 -8.17
C SER A 551 -6.49 33.81 -7.17
N GLU A 552 -7.81 33.66 -7.02
CA GLU A 552 -8.67 34.49 -6.16
C GLU A 552 -8.26 34.37 -4.69
N PHE A 553 -8.15 33.14 -4.20
CA PHE A 553 -7.85 32.87 -2.79
C PHE A 553 -6.35 32.82 -2.50
N LYS A 554 -5.50 33.12 -3.50
CA LYS A 554 -4.04 33.03 -3.42
C LYS A 554 -3.60 31.70 -2.80
N ALA A 555 -4.15 30.62 -3.34
CA ALA A 555 -3.94 29.29 -2.80
C ALA A 555 -2.45 28.96 -2.75
N THR A 556 -2.04 28.38 -1.64
CA THR A 556 -0.65 27.95 -1.41
C THR A 556 -0.47 26.46 -1.62
N CYS A 557 -1.56 25.69 -1.56
CA CYS A 557 -1.57 24.25 -1.67
C CYS A 557 -2.81 23.79 -2.45
N THR A 558 -2.67 22.78 -3.31
CA THR A 558 -3.83 22.13 -3.94
C THR A 558 -3.52 20.66 -4.23
N PRO A 559 -4.33 19.71 -3.76
CA PRO A 559 -4.23 18.31 -4.13
C PRO A 559 -5.13 18.00 -5.33
N VAL A 560 -4.57 17.31 -6.33
CA VAL A 560 -5.29 16.89 -7.53
C VAL A 560 -4.90 15.48 -7.98
N PRO A 561 -5.85 14.71 -8.55
CA PRO A 561 -5.54 13.50 -9.28
C PRO A 561 -4.72 13.79 -10.55
N SER A 562 -3.89 12.85 -11.01
CA SER A 562 -3.05 13.06 -12.21
C SER A 562 -3.85 13.45 -13.46
N PHE A 563 -5.06 12.91 -13.65
CA PHE A 563 -5.94 13.23 -14.80
C PHE A 563 -6.34 14.71 -14.88
N ALA A 564 -6.28 15.46 -13.77
CA ALA A 564 -6.71 16.86 -13.73
C ALA A 564 -5.85 17.77 -14.61
N LEU A 565 -4.55 17.45 -14.73
CA LEU A 565 -3.60 18.25 -15.50
C LEU A 565 -3.95 18.29 -16.99
N PRO A 566 -4.05 17.16 -17.71
CA PRO A 566 -4.46 17.18 -19.12
C PRO A 566 -5.90 17.68 -19.31
N LEU A 567 -6.79 17.46 -18.34
CA LEU A 567 -8.17 17.95 -18.43
C LEU A 567 -8.22 19.49 -18.47
N VAL A 568 -7.47 20.17 -17.59
CA VAL A 568 -7.45 21.64 -17.56
C VAL A 568 -6.67 22.23 -18.74
N LEU A 569 -5.63 21.55 -19.22
CA LEU A 569 -4.92 21.97 -20.44
C LEU A 569 -5.87 21.98 -21.66
N LYS A 570 -6.68 20.92 -21.79
CA LYS A 570 -7.60 20.75 -22.94
C LYS A 570 -8.87 21.60 -22.84
N HIS A 571 -9.45 21.75 -21.65
CA HIS A 571 -10.78 22.36 -21.47
C HIS A 571 -10.81 23.56 -20.51
N GLY A 572 -9.65 24.03 -20.04
CA GLY A 572 -9.54 25.22 -19.18
C GLY A 572 -9.60 26.55 -19.95
N HIS A 573 -9.49 26.53 -21.28
CA HIS A 573 -9.54 27.71 -22.17
C HIS A 573 -8.60 28.86 -21.76
N VAL A 574 -7.38 28.52 -21.34
CA VAL A 574 -6.39 29.47 -20.80
C VAL A 574 -5.82 30.41 -21.89
N GLY A 575 -5.82 29.98 -23.16
CA GLY A 575 -5.31 30.74 -24.31
C GLY A 575 -6.26 31.75 -24.95
N ALA A 576 -7.52 31.85 -24.52
CA ALA A 576 -8.52 32.74 -25.14
C ALA A 576 -8.56 34.14 -24.48
N THR A 577 -7.42 34.70 -24.11
CA THR A 577 -7.30 36.10 -23.64
C THR A 577 -6.94 37.04 -24.79
N VAL A 578 -7.73 37.00 -25.86
CA VAL A 578 -7.88 38.14 -26.77
C VAL A 578 -9.36 38.51 -26.69
N THR A 579 -9.69 39.34 -25.70
CA THR A 579 -10.91 40.17 -25.49
C THR A 579 -11.40 40.14 -24.04
N GLY A 580 -10.95 41.12 -23.24
CA GLY A 580 -11.82 41.82 -22.29
C GLY A 580 -12.18 41.21 -20.92
N THR A 581 -11.58 40.10 -20.44
CA THR A 581 -11.79 39.67 -19.03
C THR A 581 -10.72 40.26 -18.09
N VAL A 582 -11.18 40.86 -16.99
CA VAL A 582 -10.45 41.86 -16.18
C VAL A 582 -9.46 41.28 -15.16
N ASN A 583 -9.38 39.96 -14.94
CA ASN A 583 -8.41 39.37 -14.01
C ASN A 583 -7.64 38.21 -14.67
N PRO A 584 -6.33 38.37 -14.97
CA PRO A 584 -5.52 37.26 -15.46
C PRO A 584 -5.31 36.21 -14.37
N ILE A 585 -5.41 34.93 -14.74
CA ILE A 585 -5.12 33.79 -13.84
C ILE A 585 -3.69 33.93 -13.30
N SER A 586 -3.50 33.79 -11.99
CA SER A 586 -2.17 33.77 -11.37
C SER A 586 -1.96 32.50 -10.52
N MET A 587 -0.79 31.89 -10.67
CA MET A 587 -0.35 30.75 -9.87
C MET A 587 0.88 31.07 -8.99
N LEU A 588 1.25 32.36 -8.87
CA LEU A 588 2.43 32.80 -8.12
C LEU A 588 2.38 32.44 -6.62
N SER A 589 1.19 32.37 -6.04
CA SER A 589 1.01 31.99 -4.64
C SER A 589 1.21 30.49 -4.39
N LEU A 590 1.12 29.67 -5.44
CA LEU A 590 1.07 28.23 -5.31
C LEU A 590 2.44 27.70 -4.94
N LYS A 591 2.55 27.23 -3.69
CA LYS A 591 3.77 26.62 -3.19
C LYS A 591 3.73 25.13 -3.44
N ASN A 592 2.61 24.45 -3.21
CA ASN A 592 2.56 22.99 -3.18
C ASN A 592 1.40 22.43 -4.03
N LEU A 593 1.69 21.96 -5.24
CA LEU A 593 0.77 21.27 -6.15
C LEU A 593 0.94 19.76 -5.99
N ILE A 594 0.09 19.17 -5.13
CA ILE A 594 0.14 17.78 -4.73
C ILE A 594 -0.55 16.92 -5.79
N ILE A 595 0.23 16.15 -6.53
CA ILE A 595 -0.30 15.22 -7.54
C ILE A 595 -0.41 13.85 -6.89
N VAL A 596 -1.63 13.34 -6.83
CA VAL A 596 -2.00 12.07 -6.16
C VAL A 596 -2.82 11.21 -7.11
N ASN A 597 -3.13 9.98 -6.72
CA ASN A 597 -3.94 8.99 -7.47
C ASN A 597 -3.40 8.64 -8.87
N GLU A 598 -3.47 7.36 -9.21
CA GLU A 598 -3.04 6.80 -10.50
C GLU A 598 -1.52 6.95 -10.77
N PRO A 599 -0.97 6.27 -11.79
CA PRO A 599 0.38 6.58 -12.25
C PRO A 599 0.49 8.06 -12.64
N ILE A 600 1.59 8.70 -12.24
CA ILE A 600 1.88 10.10 -12.57
C ILE A 600 2.76 10.08 -13.83
N TYR A 601 2.19 10.51 -14.96
CA TYR A 601 2.91 10.54 -16.23
C TYR A 601 3.73 11.82 -16.38
N SER A 602 5.02 11.68 -16.67
CA SER A 602 5.96 12.81 -16.73
C SER A 602 5.58 13.81 -17.83
N ASN A 603 5.14 13.33 -18.99
CA ASN A 603 4.72 14.17 -20.11
C ASN A 603 3.56 15.12 -19.73
N CYS A 604 2.54 14.62 -19.03
CA CYS A 604 1.41 15.45 -18.58
C CYS A 604 1.84 16.52 -17.57
N VAL A 605 2.79 16.19 -16.69
CA VAL A 605 3.33 17.14 -15.71
C VAL A 605 4.19 18.20 -16.41
N GLU A 606 5.06 17.79 -17.34
CA GLU A 606 5.94 18.69 -18.08
C GLU A 606 5.15 19.65 -18.95
N GLU A 607 4.16 19.16 -19.70
CA GLU A 607 3.27 20.00 -20.51
C GLU A 607 2.51 21.02 -19.66
N PHE A 608 1.99 20.58 -18.50
CA PHE A 608 1.32 21.47 -17.55
C PHE A 608 2.27 22.56 -17.02
N VAL A 609 3.49 22.18 -16.62
CA VAL A 609 4.49 23.13 -16.12
C VAL A 609 4.86 24.15 -17.19
N GLU A 610 5.11 23.73 -18.43
CA GLU A 610 5.47 24.65 -19.52
C GLU A 610 4.38 25.68 -19.81
N VAL A 611 3.12 25.25 -19.87
CA VAL A 611 1.98 26.16 -20.10
C VAL A 611 1.79 27.12 -18.92
N PHE A 612 1.79 26.61 -17.68
CA PHE A 612 1.42 27.41 -16.50
C PHE A 612 2.58 28.19 -15.89
N LYS A 613 3.82 27.97 -16.32
CA LYS A 613 4.97 28.80 -15.95
C LYS A 613 4.78 30.27 -16.35
N LEU A 614 4.13 30.53 -17.50
CA LEU A 614 3.77 31.87 -17.95
C LEU A 614 2.77 32.57 -17.01
N PHE A 615 1.99 31.80 -16.26
CA PHE A 615 1.02 32.28 -15.27
C PHE A 615 1.61 32.29 -13.84
N GLY A 616 2.92 32.07 -13.71
CA GLY A 616 3.66 32.17 -12.43
C GLY A 616 3.80 30.87 -11.65
N LEU A 617 3.46 29.71 -12.24
CA LEU A 617 3.72 28.41 -11.60
C LEU A 617 5.23 28.16 -11.47
N ASN A 618 5.67 27.92 -10.24
CA ASN A 618 7.05 27.50 -9.98
C ASN A 618 7.17 25.96 -10.19
N PRO A 619 8.10 25.46 -11.02
CA PRO A 619 8.35 24.01 -11.16
C PRO A 619 8.71 23.30 -9.85
N LEU A 620 9.25 24.02 -8.87
CA LEU A 620 9.49 23.50 -7.50
C LEU A 620 8.20 23.30 -6.71
N ALA A 621 7.07 23.78 -7.22
CA ALA A 621 5.78 23.62 -6.55
C ALA A 621 5.21 22.21 -6.67
N ILE A 622 5.66 21.43 -7.66
CA ILE A 622 5.01 20.18 -8.05
C ILE A 622 5.44 19.03 -7.13
N SER A 623 4.50 18.41 -6.44
CA SER A 623 4.77 17.38 -5.44
C SER A 623 4.02 16.07 -5.74
N PRO A 624 4.55 15.24 -6.65
CA PRO A 624 4.16 13.83 -6.75
C PRO A 624 4.13 13.18 -5.37
N SER A 625 2.99 12.61 -5.03
CA SER A 625 2.73 12.06 -3.70
C SER A 625 1.98 10.75 -3.80
N TYR A 626 2.34 9.80 -2.93
CA TYR A 626 1.74 8.47 -2.88
C TYR A 626 0.92 8.29 -1.60
N GLY A 627 -0.22 7.62 -1.74
CA GLY A 627 -1.13 7.36 -0.65
C GLY A 627 -2.16 6.29 -0.94
N LEU A 628 -2.72 5.73 0.14
CA LEU A 628 -3.80 4.75 0.12
C LEU A 628 -4.60 4.77 1.42
N ALA A 629 -5.89 4.43 1.34
CA ALA A 629 -6.82 4.46 2.47
C ALA A 629 -6.36 3.56 3.63
N GLU A 630 -5.71 2.43 3.34
CA GLU A 630 -5.18 1.48 4.32
C GLU A 630 -4.11 2.08 5.24
N ASN A 631 -3.44 3.17 4.81
CA ASN A 631 -2.47 3.91 5.62
C ASN A 631 -3.04 5.19 6.25
N GLY A 632 -4.36 5.41 6.16
CA GLY A 632 -4.97 6.70 6.51
C GLY A 632 -4.73 7.80 5.46
N THR A 633 -4.43 7.40 4.22
CA THR A 633 -4.10 8.21 3.04
C THR A 633 -2.61 8.49 2.83
N PHE A 634 -1.97 9.44 3.52
CA PHE A 634 -0.60 9.87 3.14
C PHE A 634 0.45 8.76 3.37
N VAL A 635 1.38 8.54 2.42
CA VAL A 635 2.55 7.65 2.59
C VAL A 635 3.86 8.39 2.35
N SER A 636 4.02 9.02 1.18
CA SER A 636 5.23 9.74 0.80
C SER A 636 4.93 10.89 -0.15
N THR A 637 5.87 11.84 -0.24
CA THR A 637 5.82 12.96 -1.18
C THR A 637 7.23 13.34 -1.62
N SER A 638 7.37 13.86 -2.84
CA SER A 638 8.60 14.49 -3.31
C SER A 638 8.75 15.94 -2.88
N TRP A 639 7.73 16.51 -2.21
CA TRP A 639 7.79 17.85 -1.64
C TRP A 639 8.92 17.96 -0.63
N ARG A 640 9.73 19.02 -0.75
CA ARG A 640 10.75 19.37 0.25
C ARG A 640 10.69 20.84 0.58
N SER A 641 10.53 21.16 1.86
CA SER A 641 10.61 22.53 2.33
C SER A 641 12.05 23.04 2.18
N SER A 642 12.19 24.30 1.74
CA SER A 642 13.42 25.03 1.40
C SER A 642 14.58 25.02 2.44
N LYS A 643 14.39 24.42 3.61
CA LYS A 643 15.32 24.45 4.75
C LYS A 643 16.47 23.42 4.67
N CYS A 644 16.35 22.34 3.88
CA CYS A 644 17.36 21.27 3.82
C CYS A 644 17.53 20.70 2.41
N ASP A 645 18.08 21.45 1.46
CA ASP A 645 18.36 20.87 0.14
C ASP A 645 19.58 21.50 -0.55
N ASN A 646 20.51 20.66 -0.98
CA ASN A 646 21.66 21.03 -1.83
C ASN A 646 21.22 21.25 -3.30
N PHE A 647 19.99 20.85 -3.66
CA PHE A 647 19.40 20.99 -5.01
C PHE A 647 18.24 21.99 -5.06
N ARG A 648 18.44 23.21 -4.53
CA ARG A 648 17.38 24.25 -4.47
C ARG A 648 16.75 24.61 -5.82
N THR A 649 17.45 24.37 -6.93
CA THR A 649 17.03 24.75 -8.29
C THR A 649 16.39 23.60 -9.07
N PHE A 650 16.45 22.36 -8.59
CA PHE A 650 15.96 21.21 -9.33
C PHE A 650 14.46 20.96 -9.05
N PRO A 651 13.59 20.86 -10.08
CA PRO A 651 12.16 20.65 -9.88
C PRO A 651 11.86 19.38 -9.08
N THR A 652 10.99 19.48 -8.08
CA THR A 652 10.62 18.39 -7.16
C THR A 652 9.99 17.19 -7.88
N TYR A 653 9.27 17.42 -8.98
CA TYR A 653 8.75 16.33 -9.82
C TYR A 653 9.82 15.58 -10.62
N LYS A 654 11.02 16.14 -10.76
CA LYS A 654 12.18 15.47 -11.35
C LYS A 654 13.04 14.75 -10.30
N LYS A 655 12.90 15.09 -9.01
CA LYS A 655 13.70 14.51 -7.90
C LYS A 655 13.32 13.07 -7.54
N LEU A 656 12.10 12.66 -7.84
CA LEU A 656 11.58 11.33 -7.53
C LEU A 656 10.77 10.81 -8.71
N SER A 657 11.30 9.82 -9.43
CA SER A 657 10.59 9.06 -10.46
C SER A 657 9.68 8.03 -9.80
N PRO A 658 8.37 8.18 -9.98
CA PRO A 658 7.61 7.10 -10.58
C PRO A 658 6.95 7.63 -11.85
N SER A 659 7.77 7.96 -12.84
CA SER A 659 7.31 8.24 -14.20
C SER A 659 7.26 6.91 -14.96
N ALA A 660 6.07 6.46 -15.34
CA ALA A 660 5.94 5.42 -16.36
C ALA A 660 6.24 6.05 -17.72
N ARG A 661 7.28 5.58 -18.41
CA ARG A 661 7.49 5.83 -19.84
C ARG A 661 6.77 4.70 -20.57
N LEU A 662 5.71 5.03 -21.31
CA LEU A 662 5.09 4.10 -22.24
C LEU A 662 5.61 4.46 -23.63
N ASP A 663 6.65 3.77 -24.08
CA ASP A 663 6.78 3.53 -25.52
C ASP A 663 5.82 2.39 -25.84
N GLU A 664 5.14 2.45 -26.98
CA GLU A 664 4.01 1.57 -27.33
C GLU A 664 4.36 0.07 -27.37
N ASP A 665 5.62 -0.32 -27.13
CA ASP A 665 6.12 -1.71 -27.19
C ASP A 665 7.14 -2.15 -26.11
N VAL A 666 7.38 -1.45 -24.98
CA VAL A 666 8.45 -1.88 -24.03
C VAL A 666 8.08 -1.81 -22.54
N ASP A 667 8.55 -2.83 -21.80
CA ASP A 667 8.56 -2.96 -20.34
C ASP A 667 8.94 -1.66 -19.59
N ILE A 668 8.21 -1.36 -18.52
CA ILE A 668 8.44 -0.19 -17.66
C ILE A 668 9.77 -0.34 -16.91
N GLU A 669 10.78 0.46 -17.26
CA GLU A 669 12.07 0.51 -16.56
C GLU A 669 11.99 1.48 -15.37
N ILE A 670 12.24 0.98 -14.15
CA ILE A 670 12.30 1.77 -12.91
C ILE A 670 13.77 1.99 -12.54
N LEU A 671 14.21 3.25 -12.47
CA LEU A 671 15.55 3.64 -12.04
C LEU A 671 15.50 4.12 -10.58
N VAL A 672 16.47 3.70 -9.77
CA VAL A 672 16.62 4.13 -8.37
C VAL A 672 17.86 5.00 -8.27
N VAL A 673 17.70 6.24 -7.79
CA VAL A 673 18.80 7.19 -7.64
C VAL A 673 19.18 7.31 -6.17
N ASN A 674 20.47 7.15 -5.86
CA ASN A 674 20.99 7.44 -4.52
C ASN A 674 21.08 8.95 -4.32
N GLU A 675 20.39 9.43 -3.29
CA GLU A 675 20.23 10.85 -3.00
C GLU A 675 21.54 11.56 -2.58
N GLU A 676 22.47 10.83 -1.99
CA GLU A 676 23.74 11.40 -1.50
C GLU A 676 24.84 11.37 -2.57
N THR A 677 24.81 10.40 -3.50
CA THR A 677 25.89 10.17 -4.47
C THR A 677 25.54 10.54 -5.92
N ASN A 678 24.27 10.79 -6.24
CA ASN A 678 23.75 10.99 -7.61
C ASN A 678 24.00 9.80 -8.57
N GLU A 679 24.40 8.65 -8.05
CA GLU A 679 24.60 7.47 -8.88
C GLU A 679 23.25 6.87 -9.26
N THR A 680 23.09 6.58 -10.55
CA THR A 680 21.90 5.89 -11.06
C THR A 680 22.11 4.39 -10.91
N GLY A 681 21.27 3.76 -10.10
CA GLY A 681 21.17 2.31 -9.99
C GLY A 681 20.07 1.82 -10.91
N ARG A 682 20.38 0.88 -11.80
CA ARG A 682 19.33 0.09 -12.44
C ARG A 682 18.79 -0.90 -11.42
N TRP A 683 17.48 -0.90 -11.24
CA TRP A 683 16.84 -1.95 -10.49
C TRP A 683 16.72 -3.20 -11.37
N ASP A 684 17.76 -4.04 -11.38
CA ASP A 684 17.72 -5.35 -12.02
C ASP A 684 17.28 -6.39 -10.98
N SER A 685 16.11 -6.99 -11.18
CA SER A 685 15.56 -8.05 -10.33
C SER A 685 16.47 -9.27 -10.12
N ARG A 686 17.57 -9.42 -10.88
CA ARG A 686 18.49 -10.56 -10.81
C ARG A 686 19.82 -10.29 -10.08
N ARG A 687 20.17 -9.04 -9.76
CA ARG A 687 21.41 -8.66 -9.05
C ARG A 687 21.13 -7.53 -8.06
N ASN A 688 21.77 -7.54 -6.89
CA ASN A 688 21.72 -6.40 -5.95
C ASN A 688 22.07 -5.10 -6.69
N MET A 689 21.55 -3.94 -6.23
CA MET A 689 21.76 -2.61 -6.81
C MET A 689 23.18 -2.44 -7.36
N ASP A 690 23.32 -2.43 -8.69
CA ASP A 690 24.56 -2.07 -9.36
C ASP A 690 24.50 -0.58 -9.67
N PHE A 691 25.32 0.20 -8.95
CA PHE A 691 25.53 1.61 -9.27
C PHE A 691 26.40 1.69 -10.53
N ILE A 692 25.91 2.40 -11.55
CA ILE A 692 26.68 2.63 -12.77
C ILE A 692 27.75 3.67 -12.45
N SER A 693 29.03 3.30 -12.61
CA SER A 693 30.18 4.20 -12.49
C SER A 693 30.22 5.26 -13.59
#